data_AF-A0A9D7HLR3-F1
#
_entry.id   AF-A0A9D7HLR3-F1
#
_cell.length_a   1.000
_cell.length_b   1.000
_cell.length_c   1.000
_cell.angle_alpha   90.00
_cell.angle_beta   90.00
_cell.angle_gamma   90.00
#
_symmetry.space_group_name_H-M   'P 1'
#
loop_
_entity.id
_entity.type
_entity.pdbx_description
1 polymer ?
#
loop_
_entity_poly.entity_id
_entity_poly.type
_entity_poly.pdbx_seq_one_letter_code
_entity_poly.pdbx_strand_id
1 'polypeptide(L)'
;MSLITQELAETLRTIRRPGDFYTSGTAEIFAPRLEVDGVGAVSLPLLPMQAEQLIAVAERAPYGRGEQTLVDTEVRRTWQIGADRVHIQGRNWAHTVDAIVARAATGLGVSEPVSAELYKLLVYDPGSFFVRHRDTEKAPGMFATLVLVLPSICTGGELMVRHREREVLLDLRCPEPSDVAFAAFYADCVHEVRPVTTGCRLTLIYNLLRTGKGPAPEPPRYDAEQTRITQLLRRWAAEMDSPEHGSPKKLIYPLEHAYTPAELAFDNLKNADAAVAAVLVPAAAQADCDVHLALVSIEESGSAEYVGYSSRGRRGRWEADDEVEFAAGEVFERNQSISDWRRPDGSRPEMGALPIKDDELCPPDALSDEEPDEEHFHEATGNEGASFERTYCRAALVLWPRSRVFAVLNQAGLSVTVPYLEQLAQRWTESGEHPESPLRRDGHALGGHMIEGWPMRPFYPRGKRSDATRVLAALAQLRDSQRIDQFLTDICAAGAYGGGDNEAIVQAAALLPAQRAAELLERIVTKNAVERSGACADLLARFAADAGAPRALLHPAAAALVAVLPGDPERTPENDPWHQPEPVSAALVVDLLSACGQIDAAEMAERATDHLLGCPRIFEMDAVIVPAALRLTESAHARDLAPVQRLRSACLAHLRARIGEPLEPPRDLARAATIPCRCKDCAELNRFLADPARKLWAFKAAQAERSHVEASIRHSGCDVDFVTEQRGRPYSLVCTKNQASYEDRARQRKKDLKDLARLEAPEDSGPRGNEVVE
;
A
#
# COMPACT_ATOMS: atom_id res chain seq x y z
N MET A 1 2.95 -2.68 -28.09
CA MET A 1 3.71 -3.78 -27.45
C MET A 1 5.17 -3.58 -27.81
N SER A 2 6.05 -3.46 -26.83
CA SER A 2 7.46 -3.21 -27.09
C SER A 2 8.10 -4.47 -27.69
N LEU A 3 8.79 -4.33 -28.82
CA LEU A 3 9.45 -5.45 -29.51
C LEU A 3 10.51 -6.13 -28.63
N ILE A 4 11.09 -5.41 -27.67
CA ILE A 4 12.17 -5.94 -26.84
C ILE A 4 11.75 -7.06 -25.90
N THR A 5 10.58 -6.96 -25.27
CA THR A 5 10.19 -7.95 -24.25
C THR A 5 10.03 -9.32 -24.87
N GLN A 6 9.49 -9.36 -26.08
CA GLN A 6 9.38 -10.55 -26.91
C GLN A 6 10.76 -11.03 -27.41
N GLU A 7 11.55 -10.15 -28.03
CA GLU A 7 12.86 -10.51 -28.59
C GLU A 7 13.85 -11.03 -27.52
N LEU A 8 13.82 -10.44 -26.32
CA LEU A 8 14.65 -10.87 -25.19
C LEU A 8 14.22 -12.28 -24.74
N ALA A 9 12.92 -12.51 -24.53
CA ALA A 9 12.40 -13.81 -24.12
C ALA A 9 12.71 -14.91 -25.16
N GLU A 10 12.53 -14.62 -26.45
CA GLU A 10 12.86 -15.55 -27.54
C GLU A 10 14.34 -15.89 -27.57
N THR A 11 15.22 -14.90 -27.37
CA THR A 11 16.68 -15.13 -27.34
C THR A 11 17.08 -15.92 -26.10
N LEU A 12 16.51 -15.65 -24.93
CA LEU A 12 16.81 -16.39 -23.70
C LEU A 12 16.33 -17.85 -23.77
N ARG A 13 15.21 -18.13 -24.46
CA ARG A 13 14.72 -19.51 -24.67
C ARG A 13 15.67 -20.39 -25.49
N THR A 14 16.59 -19.83 -26.29
CA THR A 14 17.55 -20.64 -27.07
C THR A 14 18.72 -21.14 -26.23
N ILE A 15 18.88 -20.65 -25.00
CA ILE A 15 19.95 -21.06 -24.08
C ILE A 15 19.68 -22.50 -23.63
N ARG A 16 20.61 -23.41 -23.99
CA ARG A 16 20.54 -24.82 -23.55
C ARG A 16 20.85 -24.95 -22.07
N ARG A 17 20.36 -26.02 -21.44
CA ARG A 17 20.44 -26.22 -19.99
C ARG A 17 21.22 -27.49 -19.68
N PRO A 18 22.07 -27.50 -18.65
CA PRO A 18 22.53 -28.76 -18.08
C PRO A 18 21.33 -29.42 -17.37
N GLY A 19 21.03 -30.68 -17.70
CA GLY A 19 19.98 -31.46 -17.04
C GLY A 19 18.53 -31.10 -17.38
N ASP A 20 17.59 -31.74 -16.67
CA ASP A 20 16.14 -31.57 -16.80
C ASP A 20 15.48 -31.36 -15.41
N PHE A 21 14.16 -31.10 -15.36
CA PHE A 21 13.43 -30.92 -14.09
C PHE A 21 13.24 -32.24 -13.32
N TYR A 22 13.50 -33.36 -13.98
CA TYR A 22 13.46 -34.70 -13.39
C TYR A 22 14.55 -35.59 -14.01
N THR A 23 14.83 -36.70 -13.35
CA THR A 23 15.63 -37.79 -13.90
C THR A 23 15.16 -39.10 -13.30
N SER A 24 15.27 -40.19 -14.05
CA SER A 24 14.85 -41.51 -13.58
C SER A 24 15.72 -42.60 -14.18
N GLY A 25 15.66 -43.78 -13.57
CA GLY A 25 16.32 -44.97 -14.11
C GLY A 25 16.28 -46.14 -13.14
N THR A 26 16.99 -47.20 -13.49
CA THR A 26 17.19 -48.37 -12.64
C THR A 26 18.65 -48.48 -12.21
N ALA A 27 18.89 -49.13 -11.08
CA ALA A 27 20.21 -49.47 -10.57
C ALA A 27 20.19 -50.88 -9.96
N GLU A 28 21.23 -51.66 -10.26
CA GLU A 28 21.44 -52.96 -9.62
C GLU A 28 21.76 -52.75 -8.12
N ILE A 29 21.19 -53.59 -7.27
CA ILE A 29 21.37 -53.57 -5.83
C ILE A 29 21.90 -54.89 -5.31
N PHE A 30 22.82 -54.80 -4.35
CA PHE A 30 23.05 -55.89 -3.41
C PHE A 30 22.04 -55.73 -2.29
N ALA A 31 21.13 -56.70 -2.15
CA ALA A 31 20.00 -56.63 -1.24
C ALA A 31 20.43 -56.12 0.16
N PRO A 32 19.95 -54.94 0.60
CA PRO A 32 20.29 -54.43 1.92
C PRO A 32 19.55 -55.22 2.99
N ARG A 33 20.07 -55.19 4.21
CA ARG A 33 19.31 -55.57 5.40
C ARG A 33 18.48 -54.37 5.83
N LEU A 34 17.21 -54.37 5.43
CA LEU A 34 16.21 -53.40 5.85
C LEU A 34 15.52 -53.89 7.12
N GLU A 35 15.60 -53.13 8.20
CA GLU A 35 14.89 -53.38 9.44
C GLU A 35 13.99 -52.20 9.80
N VAL A 36 12.79 -52.50 10.30
CA VAL A 36 11.81 -51.50 10.72
C VAL A 36 11.37 -51.79 12.15
N ASP A 37 11.41 -50.77 13.00
CA ASP A 37 11.01 -50.90 14.40
C ASP A 37 9.55 -51.36 14.53
N GLY A 38 9.35 -52.47 15.25
CA GLY A 38 8.06 -53.12 15.43
C GLY A 38 7.75 -54.25 14.43
N VAL A 39 8.51 -54.38 13.35
CA VAL A 39 8.38 -55.47 12.34
C VAL A 39 9.63 -56.37 12.31
N GLY A 40 10.81 -55.79 12.47
CA GLY A 40 12.09 -56.48 12.31
C GLY A 40 12.58 -56.45 10.85
N ALA A 41 13.26 -57.52 10.42
CA ALA A 41 13.84 -57.59 9.08
C ALA A 41 12.77 -57.74 7.98
N VAL A 42 12.80 -56.84 7.00
CA VAL A 42 11.90 -56.80 5.84
C VAL A 42 12.57 -57.47 4.64
N SER A 43 11.87 -58.42 4.02
CA SER A 43 12.38 -59.13 2.84
C SER A 43 12.11 -58.33 1.56
N LEU A 44 13.03 -58.42 0.60
CA LEU A 44 12.88 -57.87 -0.75
C LEU A 44 12.97 -59.02 -1.77
N PRO A 45 12.01 -59.18 -2.70
CA PRO A 45 10.82 -58.36 -2.89
C PRO A 45 9.83 -58.41 -1.72
N LEU A 46 9.13 -57.31 -1.47
CA LEU A 46 8.20 -57.20 -0.34
C LEU A 46 7.11 -58.29 -0.39
N LEU A 47 7.01 -59.07 0.68
CA LEU A 47 6.00 -60.11 0.83
C LEU A 47 4.67 -59.52 1.34
N PRO A 48 3.50 -60.04 0.89
CA PRO A 48 2.18 -59.53 1.32
C PRO A 48 2.00 -59.48 2.85
N MET A 49 2.43 -60.53 3.55
CA MET A 49 2.34 -60.58 5.02
C MET A 49 3.20 -59.48 5.69
N GLN A 50 4.37 -59.17 5.12
CA GLN A 50 5.22 -58.10 5.64
C GLN A 50 4.67 -56.71 5.29
N ALA A 51 3.98 -56.57 4.16
CA ALA A 51 3.26 -55.33 3.85
C ALA A 51 2.18 -55.02 4.90
N GLU A 52 1.40 -56.02 5.32
CA GLU A 52 0.41 -55.86 6.39
C GLU A 52 1.05 -55.50 7.74
N GLN A 53 2.18 -56.12 8.07
CA GLN A 53 2.94 -55.79 9.29
C GLN A 53 3.49 -54.36 9.26
N LEU A 54 4.01 -53.91 8.12
CA LEU A 54 4.48 -52.53 7.95
C LEU A 54 3.32 -51.54 8.08
N ILE A 55 2.18 -51.82 7.47
CA ILE A 55 0.96 -51.00 7.60
C ILE A 55 0.50 -50.92 9.06
N ALA A 56 0.56 -52.03 9.81
CA ALA A 56 0.14 -52.07 11.20
C ALA A 56 0.99 -51.19 12.15
N VAL A 57 2.26 -50.93 11.80
CA VAL A 57 3.17 -50.09 12.59
C VAL A 57 3.38 -48.69 11.99
N ALA A 58 2.83 -48.46 10.80
CA ALA A 58 2.91 -47.20 10.08
C ALA A 58 1.78 -46.27 10.50
N GLU A 59 2.03 -44.98 10.31
CA GLU A 59 1.02 -43.95 10.50
C GLU A 59 0.46 -43.56 9.14
N ARG A 60 -0.78 -43.08 9.11
CA ARG A 60 -1.30 -42.45 7.89
C ARG A 60 -0.47 -41.20 7.63
N ALA A 61 0.02 -41.07 6.41
CA ALA A 61 0.85 -39.94 6.05
C ALA A 61 0.00 -38.65 6.09
N PRO A 62 0.33 -37.67 6.94
CA PRO A 62 -0.40 -36.42 6.99
C PRO A 62 -0.13 -35.59 5.73
N TYR A 63 -0.97 -34.57 5.52
CA TYR A 63 -0.70 -33.48 4.58
C TYR A 63 -0.68 -32.14 5.34
N GLY A 64 0.08 -31.19 4.83
CA GLY A 64 0.18 -29.84 5.39
C GLY A 64 -0.81 -28.90 4.70
N ARG A 65 -1.59 -28.15 5.48
CA ARG A 65 -2.32 -26.95 5.03
C ARG A 65 -1.77 -25.78 5.85
N GLY A 66 -0.78 -25.06 5.30
CA GLY A 66 0.00 -24.08 6.05
C GLY A 66 0.76 -24.70 7.23
N GLU A 67 0.62 -24.14 8.44
CA GLU A 67 1.27 -24.63 9.66
C GLU A 67 0.56 -25.85 10.31
N GLN A 68 -0.56 -26.32 9.74
CA GLN A 68 -1.35 -27.41 10.33
C GLN A 68 -1.09 -28.76 9.65
N THR A 69 -0.86 -29.79 10.47
CA THR A 69 -0.71 -31.20 10.04
C THR A 69 -2.06 -31.90 10.16
N LEU A 70 -2.76 -32.14 9.04
CA LEU A 70 -4.09 -32.78 9.01
C LEU A 70 -4.02 -34.14 8.28
N VAL A 71 -4.94 -35.06 8.61
CA VAL A 71 -5.07 -36.38 7.97
C VAL A 71 -6.42 -36.45 7.25
N ASP A 72 -6.40 -36.33 5.93
CA ASP A 72 -7.58 -36.47 5.06
C ASP A 72 -7.36 -37.60 4.05
N THR A 73 -8.26 -38.58 4.07
CA THR A 73 -8.22 -39.76 3.20
C THR A 73 -8.69 -39.52 1.77
N GLU A 74 -9.37 -38.41 1.49
CA GLU A 74 -9.77 -38.04 0.13
C GLU A 74 -8.60 -37.41 -0.64
N VAL A 75 -7.70 -36.71 0.08
CA VAL A 75 -6.47 -36.12 -0.46
C VAL A 75 -5.34 -37.15 -0.55
N ARG A 76 -5.16 -38.03 0.45
CA ARG A 76 -4.05 -38.98 0.47
C ARG A 76 -4.39 -40.28 1.19
N ARG A 77 -4.21 -41.40 0.48
CA ARG A 77 -4.20 -42.74 1.07
C ARG A 77 -2.80 -43.32 0.91
N THR A 78 -1.95 -43.13 1.92
CA THR A 78 -0.58 -43.67 1.97
C THR A 78 -0.15 -43.88 3.42
N TRP A 79 0.62 -44.94 3.68
CA TRP A 79 1.22 -45.21 4.99
C TRP A 79 2.67 -44.74 5.02
N GLN A 80 3.10 -44.10 6.11
CA GLN A 80 4.47 -43.65 6.29
C GLN A 80 5.10 -44.18 7.58
N ILE A 81 6.41 -44.37 7.53
CA ILE A 81 7.26 -44.67 8.69
C ILE A 81 8.41 -43.67 8.65
N GLY A 82 8.62 -42.94 9.75
CA GLY A 82 9.69 -41.95 9.90
C GLY A 82 11.08 -42.58 9.76
N ALA A 83 12.05 -41.80 9.25
CA ALA A 83 13.42 -42.26 9.05
C ALA A 83 14.10 -42.76 10.35
N ASP A 84 13.70 -42.24 11.51
CA ASP A 84 14.18 -42.64 12.82
C ASP A 84 13.89 -44.11 13.17
N ARG A 85 12.85 -44.69 12.56
CA ARG A 85 12.40 -46.08 12.76
C ARG A 85 12.83 -47.04 11.65
N VAL A 86 13.63 -46.56 10.69
CA VAL A 86 14.07 -47.32 9.52
C VAL A 86 15.58 -47.50 9.56
N HIS A 87 16.02 -48.75 9.58
CA HIS A 87 17.43 -49.08 9.66
C HIS A 87 17.85 -49.86 8.41
N ILE A 88 18.70 -49.24 7.58
CA ILE A 88 19.20 -49.86 6.35
C ILE A 88 20.69 -50.15 6.53
N GLN A 89 21.04 -51.43 6.58
CA GLN A 89 22.40 -51.90 6.73
C GLN A 89 22.83 -52.69 5.49
N GLY A 90 24.13 -52.67 5.19
CA GLY A 90 24.69 -53.42 4.07
C GLY A 90 25.96 -52.76 3.58
N ARG A 91 27.01 -53.56 3.32
CA ARG A 91 28.34 -53.03 2.96
C ARG A 91 28.30 -52.16 1.70
N ASN A 92 27.36 -52.42 0.79
CA ASN A 92 27.27 -51.74 -0.50
C ASN A 92 26.13 -50.71 -0.57
N TRP A 93 25.23 -50.64 0.41
CA TRP A 93 24.02 -49.81 0.31
C TRP A 93 24.36 -48.32 0.17
N ALA A 94 25.26 -47.81 1.03
CA ALA A 94 25.71 -46.42 0.95
C ALA A 94 26.30 -46.10 -0.43
N HIS A 95 27.15 -46.98 -0.97
CA HIS A 95 27.74 -46.80 -2.29
C HIS A 95 26.68 -46.83 -3.42
N THR A 96 25.67 -47.69 -3.32
CA THR A 96 24.54 -47.72 -4.26
C THR A 96 23.76 -46.41 -4.23
N VAL A 97 23.43 -45.90 -3.03
CA VAL A 97 22.73 -44.61 -2.89
C VAL A 97 23.59 -43.48 -3.45
N ASP A 98 24.89 -43.42 -3.12
CA ASP A 98 25.81 -42.41 -3.66
C ASP A 98 25.88 -42.44 -5.19
N ALA A 99 25.90 -43.63 -5.80
CA ALA A 99 25.89 -43.77 -7.25
C ALA A 99 24.57 -43.29 -7.89
N ILE A 100 23.43 -43.56 -7.24
CA ILE A 100 22.13 -43.04 -7.68
C ILE A 100 22.07 -41.53 -7.51
N VAL A 101 22.57 -40.99 -6.40
CA VAL A 101 22.65 -39.55 -6.14
C VAL A 101 23.53 -38.84 -7.17
N ALA A 102 24.66 -39.42 -7.57
CA ALA A 102 25.51 -38.86 -8.62
C ALA A 102 24.80 -38.82 -9.99
N ARG A 103 24.05 -39.89 -10.33
CA ARG A 103 23.21 -39.92 -11.53
C ARG A 103 22.07 -38.91 -11.44
N ALA A 104 21.45 -38.79 -10.26
CA ALA A 104 20.38 -37.84 -10.01
C ALA A 104 20.87 -36.39 -10.16
N ALA A 105 21.99 -36.04 -9.54
CA ALA A 105 22.63 -34.74 -9.68
C ALA A 105 22.96 -34.43 -11.14
N THR A 106 23.56 -35.38 -11.87
CA THR A 106 23.87 -35.21 -13.30
C THR A 106 22.62 -35.01 -14.15
N GLY A 107 21.57 -35.82 -13.93
CA GLY A 107 20.31 -35.71 -14.66
C GLY A 107 19.55 -34.42 -14.36
N LEU A 108 19.66 -33.91 -13.13
CA LEU A 108 19.12 -32.62 -12.71
C LEU A 108 20.05 -31.45 -13.02
N GLY A 109 21.22 -31.65 -13.64
CA GLY A 109 22.12 -30.55 -14.01
C GLY A 109 22.89 -29.91 -12.86
N VAL A 110 22.97 -30.56 -11.70
CA VAL A 110 23.67 -30.07 -10.50
C VAL A 110 25.12 -30.54 -10.50
N SER A 111 26.03 -29.59 -10.30
CA SER A 111 27.49 -29.83 -10.36
C SER A 111 28.15 -29.86 -8.99
N GLU A 112 27.48 -29.30 -7.98
CA GLU A 112 27.93 -29.21 -6.61
C GLU A 112 27.84 -30.58 -5.90
N PRO A 113 28.62 -30.81 -4.84
CA PRO A 113 28.50 -32.03 -4.04
C PRO A 113 27.09 -32.15 -3.43
N VAL A 114 26.37 -33.21 -3.83
CA VAL A 114 25.03 -33.53 -3.33
C VAL A 114 25.11 -34.66 -2.30
N SER A 115 24.41 -34.51 -1.18
CA SER A 115 24.16 -35.60 -0.23
C SER A 115 22.68 -35.96 -0.19
N ALA A 116 22.37 -37.21 0.16
CA ALA A 116 21.00 -37.66 0.37
C ALA A 116 20.72 -37.95 1.84
N GLU A 117 19.65 -37.38 2.38
CA GLU A 117 19.15 -37.63 3.73
C GLU A 117 17.84 -38.41 3.67
N LEU A 118 17.77 -39.57 4.33
CA LEU A 118 16.54 -40.36 4.36
C LEU A 118 15.47 -39.59 5.14
N TYR A 119 14.32 -39.36 4.51
CA TYR A 119 13.20 -38.66 5.14
C TYR A 119 12.16 -39.65 5.69
N LYS A 120 11.72 -40.60 4.87
CA LYS A 120 10.72 -41.60 5.28
C LYS A 120 10.64 -42.81 4.34
N LEU A 121 10.06 -43.89 4.87
CA LEU A 121 9.60 -45.05 4.11
C LEU A 121 8.08 -44.91 3.88
N LEU A 122 7.64 -45.15 2.65
CA LEU A 122 6.21 -45.15 2.28
C LEU A 122 5.77 -46.54 1.80
N VAL A 123 4.56 -46.92 2.20
CA VAL A 123 3.89 -48.16 1.81
C VAL A 123 2.55 -47.82 1.17
N TYR A 124 2.34 -48.30 -0.06
CA TYR A 124 1.10 -48.10 -0.82
C TYR A 124 0.41 -49.45 -1.02
N ASP A 125 -0.71 -49.68 -0.33
CA ASP A 125 -1.61 -50.84 -0.52
C ASP A 125 -2.58 -50.62 -1.70
N PRO A 126 -3.36 -51.63 -2.14
CA PRO A 126 -4.34 -51.43 -3.22
C PRO A 126 -5.33 -50.29 -2.92
N GLY A 127 -5.45 -49.37 -3.86
CA GLY A 127 -6.23 -48.14 -3.73
C GLY A 127 -5.49 -46.98 -3.06
N SER A 128 -4.25 -47.16 -2.58
CA SER A 128 -3.41 -46.06 -2.13
C SER A 128 -2.99 -45.17 -3.31
N PHE A 129 -3.03 -43.86 -3.11
CA PHE A 129 -2.66 -42.81 -4.08
C PHE A 129 -2.14 -41.59 -3.33
N PHE A 130 -1.53 -40.67 -4.09
CA PHE A 130 -1.21 -39.34 -3.59
C PHE A 130 -1.60 -38.33 -4.67
N VAL A 131 -2.57 -37.46 -4.37
CA VAL A 131 -2.99 -36.40 -5.29
C VAL A 131 -1.87 -35.40 -5.54
N ARG A 132 -2.12 -34.53 -6.52
CA ARG A 132 -1.24 -33.45 -6.95
C ARG A 132 -0.80 -32.58 -5.76
N HIS A 133 0.51 -32.50 -5.53
CA HIS A 133 1.11 -31.64 -4.49
C HIS A 133 2.54 -31.23 -4.87
N ARG A 134 3.09 -30.23 -4.17
CA ARG A 134 4.52 -29.87 -4.21
C ARG A 134 5.19 -30.34 -2.92
N ASP A 135 6.46 -30.69 -2.98
CA ASP A 135 7.22 -30.95 -1.77
C ASP A 135 7.64 -29.62 -1.13
N THR A 136 7.51 -29.51 0.19
CA THR A 136 8.13 -28.40 0.93
C THR A 136 9.59 -28.74 1.21
N GLU A 137 10.44 -27.71 1.22
CA GLU A 137 11.82 -27.82 1.70
C GLU A 137 11.79 -28.18 3.19
N LYS A 138 12.40 -29.33 3.54
CA LYS A 138 12.37 -29.89 4.91
C LYS A 138 13.66 -29.65 5.69
N ALA A 139 14.71 -29.21 5.01
CA ALA A 139 16.03 -28.97 5.59
C ALA A 139 16.76 -27.88 4.79
N PRO A 140 17.62 -27.06 5.44
CA PRO A 140 18.43 -26.07 4.73
C PRO A 140 19.27 -26.69 3.61
N GLY A 141 19.14 -26.15 2.40
CA GLY A 141 19.87 -26.63 1.22
C GLY A 141 19.23 -27.81 0.49
N MET A 142 18.02 -28.24 0.90
CA MET A 142 17.22 -29.21 0.16
C MET A 142 16.74 -28.59 -1.16
N PHE A 143 17.09 -29.18 -2.29
CA PHE A 143 16.67 -28.66 -3.60
C PHE A 143 15.81 -29.64 -4.41
N ALA A 144 15.86 -30.94 -4.09
CA ALA A 144 15.18 -31.99 -4.83
C ALA A 144 14.77 -33.15 -3.92
N THR A 145 13.80 -33.92 -4.40
CA THR A 145 13.36 -35.18 -3.79
C THR A 145 13.87 -36.35 -4.63
N LEU A 146 14.43 -37.36 -3.98
CA LEU A 146 14.79 -38.64 -4.58
C LEU A 146 13.86 -39.74 -4.06
N VAL A 147 13.14 -40.37 -4.97
CA VAL A 147 12.28 -41.53 -4.73
C VAL A 147 13.04 -42.79 -5.15
N LEU A 148 13.29 -43.71 -4.22
CA LEU A 148 13.78 -45.06 -4.51
C LEU A 148 12.65 -46.06 -4.33
N VAL A 149 12.26 -46.75 -5.39
CA VAL A 149 11.30 -47.85 -5.35
C VAL A 149 12.04 -49.15 -5.11
N LEU A 150 11.76 -49.79 -3.98
CA LEU A 150 12.35 -51.07 -3.61
C LEU A 150 11.63 -52.21 -4.33
N PRO A 151 12.28 -53.38 -4.51
CA PRO A 151 11.65 -54.54 -5.13
C PRO A 151 10.34 -54.91 -4.41
N SER A 152 9.23 -54.87 -5.15
CA SER A 152 7.91 -55.22 -4.65
C SER A 152 6.99 -55.61 -5.79
N ILE A 153 6.07 -56.54 -5.56
CA ILE A 153 5.13 -57.02 -6.58
C ILE A 153 3.89 -56.10 -6.54
N CYS A 154 3.74 -55.22 -7.53
CA CYS A 154 2.60 -54.31 -7.64
C CYS A 154 2.27 -53.90 -9.09
N THR A 155 1.03 -53.43 -9.32
CA THR A 155 0.59 -52.77 -10.57
C THR A 155 -0.05 -51.41 -10.29
N GLY A 156 0.03 -50.47 -11.24
CA GLY A 156 -0.31 -49.06 -10.99
C GLY A 156 0.75 -48.35 -10.14
N GLY A 157 0.42 -47.21 -9.55
CA GLY A 157 1.37 -46.47 -8.72
C GLY A 157 2.38 -45.63 -9.51
N GLU A 158 2.09 -45.29 -10.77
CA GLU A 158 2.95 -44.46 -11.61
C GLU A 158 3.12 -43.07 -10.98
N LEU A 159 4.35 -42.57 -11.03
CA LEU A 159 4.70 -41.23 -10.55
C LEU A 159 4.57 -40.24 -11.71
N MET A 160 3.69 -39.26 -11.59
CA MET A 160 3.58 -38.18 -12.55
C MET A 160 4.25 -36.93 -11.98
N VAL A 161 5.18 -36.35 -12.73
CA VAL A 161 5.90 -35.12 -12.36
C VAL A 161 5.57 -34.04 -13.39
N ARG A 162 5.22 -32.85 -12.91
CA ARG A 162 4.83 -31.69 -13.71
C ARG A 162 5.67 -30.48 -13.32
N HIS A 163 6.12 -29.75 -14.34
CA HIS A 163 6.86 -28.52 -14.18
C HIS A 163 6.54 -27.59 -15.36
N ARG A 164 5.86 -26.48 -15.07
CA ARG A 164 5.24 -25.59 -16.08
C ARG A 164 4.36 -26.38 -17.06
N GLU A 165 4.50 -26.16 -18.36
CA GLU A 165 3.73 -26.82 -19.43
C GLU A 165 4.15 -28.28 -19.69
N ARG A 166 5.16 -28.81 -18.97
CA ARG A 166 5.69 -30.16 -19.20
C ARG A 166 5.19 -31.12 -18.13
N GLU A 167 4.71 -32.28 -18.55
CA GLU A 167 4.37 -33.40 -17.68
C GLU A 167 5.04 -34.70 -18.14
N VAL A 168 5.44 -35.53 -17.18
CA VAL A 168 6.04 -36.85 -17.44
C VAL A 168 5.45 -37.90 -16.51
N LEU A 169 5.02 -39.02 -17.10
CA LEU A 169 4.56 -40.20 -16.38
C LEU A 169 5.69 -41.23 -16.28
N LEU A 170 6.11 -41.56 -15.06
CA LEU A 170 7.20 -42.47 -14.75
C LEU A 170 6.67 -43.78 -14.17
N ASP A 171 6.89 -44.86 -14.90
CA ASP A 171 6.66 -46.22 -14.41
C ASP A 171 7.93 -46.74 -13.72
N LEU A 172 7.90 -46.75 -12.39
CA LEU A 172 9.04 -47.11 -11.55
C LEU A 172 8.93 -48.54 -10.98
N ARG A 173 8.29 -49.46 -11.70
CA ARG A 173 8.21 -50.87 -11.30
C ARG A 173 9.54 -51.59 -11.49
N CYS A 174 9.87 -52.45 -10.53
CA CYS A 174 11.07 -53.30 -10.56
C CYS A 174 10.67 -54.77 -10.73
N PRO A 175 10.64 -55.30 -11.97
CA PRO A 175 10.34 -56.71 -12.20
C PRO A 175 11.47 -57.64 -11.72
N GLU A 176 12.72 -57.16 -11.77
CA GLU A 176 13.90 -57.90 -11.31
C GLU A 176 14.14 -57.66 -9.80
N PRO A 177 14.21 -58.71 -8.96
CA PRO A 177 14.47 -58.58 -7.52
C PRO A 177 15.80 -57.91 -7.15
N SER A 178 16.78 -57.91 -8.05
CA SER A 178 18.08 -57.26 -7.84
C SER A 178 18.13 -55.81 -8.29
N ASP A 179 17.01 -55.22 -8.72
CA ASP A 179 16.99 -53.84 -9.21
C ASP A 179 16.18 -52.92 -8.30
N VAL A 180 16.62 -51.67 -8.18
CA VAL A 180 15.79 -50.56 -7.69
C VAL A 180 15.56 -49.57 -8.81
N ALA A 181 14.34 -49.04 -8.88
CA ALA A 181 14.02 -47.90 -9.72
C ALA A 181 14.15 -46.63 -8.90
N PHE A 182 14.60 -45.55 -9.53
CA PHE A 182 14.66 -44.25 -8.90
C PHE A 182 14.07 -43.17 -9.80
N ALA A 183 13.55 -42.14 -9.16
CA ALA A 183 13.25 -40.87 -9.80
C ALA A 183 13.69 -39.75 -8.87
N ALA A 184 14.36 -38.74 -9.41
CA ALA A 184 14.66 -37.50 -8.71
C ALA A 184 14.06 -36.32 -9.48
N PHE A 185 13.53 -35.35 -8.76
CA PHE A 185 12.92 -34.13 -9.31
C PHE A 185 13.07 -32.98 -8.32
N TYR A 186 13.07 -31.75 -8.81
CA TYR A 186 13.20 -30.57 -7.95
C TYR A 186 12.01 -30.46 -6.98
N ALA A 187 12.24 -29.93 -5.78
CA ALA A 187 11.22 -29.88 -4.72
C ALA A 187 9.97 -29.06 -5.11
N ASP A 188 10.15 -28.06 -5.97
CA ASP A 188 9.10 -27.21 -6.52
C ASP A 188 8.28 -27.88 -7.65
N CYS A 189 8.68 -29.05 -8.13
CA CYS A 189 7.90 -29.79 -9.11
C CYS A 189 6.61 -30.32 -8.48
N VAL A 190 5.50 -30.10 -9.19
CA VAL A 190 4.21 -30.65 -8.80
C VAL A 190 4.18 -32.13 -9.17
N HIS A 191 3.81 -33.00 -8.24
CA HIS A 191 3.79 -34.44 -8.51
C HIS A 191 2.59 -35.15 -7.87
N GLU A 192 2.23 -36.29 -8.44
CA GLU A 192 1.17 -37.17 -7.98
C GLU A 192 1.58 -38.63 -8.16
N VAL A 193 1.06 -39.51 -7.31
CA VAL A 193 1.18 -40.96 -7.45
C VAL A 193 -0.18 -41.53 -7.78
N ARG A 194 -0.32 -42.12 -8.97
CA ARG A 194 -1.56 -42.75 -9.41
C ARG A 194 -1.95 -43.93 -8.51
N PRO A 195 -3.23 -44.32 -8.44
CA PRO A 195 -3.65 -45.43 -7.58
C PRO A 195 -2.90 -46.75 -7.85
N VAL A 196 -2.44 -47.39 -6.79
CA VAL A 196 -1.97 -48.79 -6.86
C VAL A 196 -3.18 -49.70 -7.06
N THR A 197 -3.15 -50.54 -8.10
CA THR A 197 -4.27 -51.40 -8.48
C THR A 197 -4.19 -52.78 -7.85
N THR A 198 -3.00 -53.38 -7.80
CA THR A 198 -2.76 -54.68 -7.14
C THR A 198 -1.40 -54.69 -6.44
N GLY A 199 -1.26 -55.55 -5.43
CA GLY A 199 -0.02 -55.70 -4.68
C GLY A 199 0.29 -54.52 -3.76
N CYS A 200 1.56 -54.34 -3.42
CA CYS A 200 2.00 -53.27 -2.54
C CYS A 200 3.30 -52.65 -3.04
N ARG A 201 3.35 -51.31 -3.14
CA ARG A 201 4.54 -50.55 -3.56
C ARG A 201 5.28 -50.02 -2.34
N LEU A 202 6.58 -50.30 -2.26
CA LEU A 202 7.45 -49.89 -1.15
C LEU A 202 8.49 -48.87 -1.64
N THR A 203 8.56 -47.69 -1.01
CA THR A 203 9.49 -46.64 -1.44
C THR A 203 10.22 -45.95 -0.31
N LEU A 204 11.50 -45.64 -0.51
CA LEU A 204 12.27 -44.73 0.33
C LEU A 204 12.29 -43.33 -0.29
N ILE A 205 12.05 -42.31 0.51
CA ILE A 205 12.09 -40.90 0.11
C ILE A 205 13.30 -40.26 0.75
N TYR A 206 14.17 -39.67 -0.08
CA TYR A 206 15.36 -38.93 0.35
C TYR A 206 15.22 -37.46 -0.03
N ASN A 207 15.68 -36.57 0.85
CA ASN A 207 15.92 -35.18 0.55
C ASN A 207 17.34 -35.05 -0.06
N LEU A 208 17.46 -34.43 -1.24
CA LEU A 208 18.75 -34.12 -1.84
C LEU A 208 19.20 -32.73 -1.39
N LEU A 209 20.37 -32.67 -0.75
CA LEU A 209 20.94 -31.49 -0.13
C LEU A 209 22.20 -31.06 -0.90
N ARG A 210 22.37 -29.76 -1.15
CA ARG A 210 23.65 -29.21 -1.61
C ARG A 210 24.57 -29.01 -0.42
N THR A 211 25.76 -29.63 -0.44
CA THR A 211 26.70 -29.60 0.70
C THR A 211 27.92 -28.71 0.49
N GLY A 212 28.08 -28.11 -0.69
CA GLY A 212 29.22 -27.26 -1.01
C GLY A 212 28.85 -25.97 -1.73
N LYS A 213 29.72 -24.95 -1.61
CA LYS A 213 29.78 -23.78 -2.48
C LYS A 213 30.55 -24.14 -3.75
N GLY A 214 30.00 -25.02 -4.58
CA GLY A 214 30.60 -25.32 -5.87
C GLY A 214 30.44 -24.13 -6.82
N PRO A 215 31.36 -23.90 -7.76
CA PRO A 215 31.10 -22.95 -8.84
C PRO A 215 29.87 -23.42 -9.63
N ALA A 216 29.00 -22.49 -10.02
CA ALA A 216 27.89 -22.79 -10.92
C ALA A 216 28.43 -23.50 -12.18
N PRO A 217 27.69 -24.46 -12.76
CA PRO A 217 28.13 -25.13 -13.97
C PRO A 217 28.43 -24.09 -15.05
N GLU A 218 29.64 -24.15 -15.63
CA GLU A 218 29.99 -23.28 -16.76
C GLU A 218 29.05 -23.61 -17.92
N PRO A 219 28.21 -22.67 -18.37
CA PRO A 219 27.35 -22.92 -19.51
C PRO A 219 28.22 -23.18 -20.75
N PRO A 220 27.70 -23.89 -21.77
CA PRO A 220 28.27 -23.83 -23.11
C PRO A 220 28.56 -22.37 -23.49
N ARG A 221 29.63 -22.11 -24.25
CA ARG A 221 29.96 -20.74 -24.67
C ARG A 221 28.82 -20.15 -25.51
N TYR A 222 27.94 -19.38 -24.88
CA TYR A 222 26.84 -18.64 -25.49
C TYR A 222 27.29 -17.28 -25.99
N ASP A 223 28.49 -17.19 -26.57
CA ASP A 223 29.08 -15.91 -27.00
C ASP A 223 28.18 -15.19 -28.02
N ALA A 224 27.46 -15.95 -28.86
CA ALA A 224 26.54 -15.43 -29.85
C ALA A 224 25.26 -14.85 -29.23
N GLU A 225 24.62 -15.60 -28.32
CA GLU A 225 23.44 -15.16 -27.59
C GLU A 225 23.77 -13.97 -26.70
N GLN A 226 24.90 -14.01 -25.98
CA GLN A 226 25.39 -12.90 -25.17
C GLN A 226 25.58 -11.65 -26.02
N THR A 227 26.23 -11.76 -27.18
CA THR A 227 26.43 -10.63 -28.10
C THR A 227 25.10 -10.06 -28.58
N ARG A 228 24.13 -10.93 -28.92
CA ARG A 228 22.79 -10.53 -29.35
C ARG A 228 22.03 -9.80 -28.25
N ILE A 229 22.07 -10.31 -27.02
CA ILE A 229 21.44 -9.69 -25.84
C ILE A 229 22.11 -8.34 -25.55
N THR A 230 23.44 -8.24 -25.57
CA THR A 230 24.16 -6.96 -25.38
C THR A 230 23.70 -5.91 -26.40
N GLN A 231 23.57 -6.29 -27.68
CA GLN A 231 23.09 -5.38 -28.73
C GLN A 231 21.63 -4.95 -28.50
N LEU A 232 20.78 -5.89 -28.09
CA LEU A 232 19.37 -5.62 -27.78
C LEU A 232 19.23 -4.63 -26.62
N LEU A 233 19.97 -4.84 -25.53
CA LEU A 233 19.96 -3.96 -24.35
C LEU A 233 20.54 -2.56 -24.65
N ARG A 234 21.55 -2.45 -25.52
CA ARG A 234 22.07 -1.15 -25.96
C ARG A 234 21.06 -0.38 -26.82
N ARG A 235 20.36 -1.08 -27.73
CA ARG A 235 19.30 -0.48 -28.54
C ARG A 235 18.18 0.05 -27.66
N TRP A 236 17.74 -0.73 -26.68
CA TRP A 236 16.75 -0.34 -25.69
C TRP A 236 17.12 0.91 -24.90
N ALA A 237 18.35 0.94 -24.36
CA ALA A 237 18.82 2.09 -23.61
C ALA A 237 18.83 3.36 -24.48
N ALA A 238 19.24 3.25 -25.75
CA ALA A 238 19.22 4.37 -26.69
C ALA A 238 17.80 4.80 -27.08
N GLU A 239 16.85 3.86 -27.23
CA GLU A 239 15.45 4.16 -27.51
C GLU A 239 14.78 4.92 -26.35
N MET A 240 15.16 4.65 -25.10
CA MET A 240 14.65 5.40 -23.95
C MET A 240 15.07 6.87 -23.93
N ASP A 241 16.18 7.22 -24.58
CA ASP A 241 16.64 8.60 -24.73
C ASP A 241 15.88 9.34 -25.84
N SER A 242 15.09 8.62 -26.64
CA SER A 242 14.23 9.21 -27.68
C SER A 242 12.91 9.72 -27.09
N PRO A 243 12.40 10.89 -27.54
CA PRO A 243 11.11 11.43 -27.11
C PRO A 243 9.89 10.61 -27.59
N GLU A 244 10.07 9.54 -28.36
CA GLU A 244 9.00 8.60 -28.73
C GLU A 244 8.80 7.57 -27.59
N HIS A 245 7.91 7.91 -26.65
CA HIS A 245 7.69 7.22 -25.37
C HIS A 245 6.94 5.87 -25.49
N GLY A 246 7.60 4.83 -25.99
CA GLY A 246 7.00 3.48 -26.14
C GLY A 246 7.74 2.32 -25.48
N SER A 247 8.93 2.53 -24.92
CA SER A 247 9.76 1.46 -24.36
C SER A 247 9.57 1.32 -22.84
N PRO A 248 9.51 0.07 -22.31
CA PRO A 248 9.34 -0.18 -20.89
C PRO A 248 10.55 0.29 -20.09
N LYS A 249 10.34 0.86 -18.88
CA LYS A 249 11.42 1.42 -18.05
C LYS A 249 12.30 0.35 -17.40
N LYS A 250 11.75 -0.84 -17.20
CA LYS A 250 12.44 -2.04 -16.72
C LYS A 250 11.94 -3.25 -17.49
N LEU A 251 12.75 -4.30 -17.55
CA LEU A 251 12.35 -5.59 -18.10
C LEU A 251 12.33 -6.61 -16.96
N ILE A 252 11.35 -7.50 -16.99
CA ILE A 252 11.11 -8.51 -15.97
C ILE A 252 11.02 -9.85 -16.68
N TYR A 253 11.97 -10.74 -16.42
CA TYR A 253 11.98 -12.09 -16.96
C TYR A 253 11.66 -13.10 -15.85
N PRO A 254 10.43 -13.65 -15.79
CA PRO A 254 10.05 -14.64 -14.79
C PRO A 254 10.85 -15.93 -14.94
N LEU A 255 11.41 -16.38 -13.82
CA LEU A 255 12.21 -17.60 -13.73
C LEU A 255 11.33 -18.85 -13.73
N GLU A 256 11.93 -19.98 -14.09
CA GLU A 256 11.23 -21.25 -14.23
C GLU A 256 10.92 -21.94 -12.93
N HIS A 257 11.86 -21.90 -12.01
CA HIS A 257 11.71 -22.54 -10.73
C HIS A 257 11.07 -21.60 -9.72
N ALA A 258 10.39 -22.18 -8.74
CA ALA A 258 9.98 -21.46 -7.56
C ALA A 258 11.18 -21.31 -6.61
N TYR A 259 11.31 -20.12 -6.03
CA TYR A 259 12.34 -19.82 -5.05
C TYR A 259 11.69 -19.15 -3.85
N THR A 260 12.08 -19.60 -2.65
CA THR A 260 11.69 -18.93 -1.41
C THR A 260 12.56 -17.67 -1.19
N PRO A 261 12.11 -16.70 -0.38
CA PRO A 261 12.93 -15.52 -0.04
C PRO A 261 14.30 -15.87 0.57
N ALA A 262 14.41 -17.04 1.21
CA ALA A 262 15.63 -17.55 1.83
C ALA A 262 16.62 -18.11 0.79
N GLU A 263 16.13 -18.81 -0.24
CA GLU A 263 16.97 -19.40 -1.29
C GLU A 263 17.30 -18.43 -2.43
N LEU A 264 16.58 -17.31 -2.55
CA LEU A 264 16.75 -16.34 -3.63
C LEU A 264 18.16 -15.73 -3.63
N ALA A 265 19.03 -16.29 -4.47
CA ALA A 265 20.39 -15.86 -4.73
C ALA A 265 20.85 -16.36 -6.12
N PHE A 266 21.72 -15.60 -6.77
CA PHE A 266 22.27 -15.98 -8.10
C PHE A 266 22.98 -17.34 -8.06
N ASP A 267 23.72 -17.63 -6.99
CA ASP A 267 24.44 -18.90 -6.81
C ASP A 267 23.50 -20.11 -6.61
N ASN A 268 22.24 -19.88 -6.24
CA ASN A 268 21.27 -20.94 -5.95
C ASN A 268 20.32 -21.25 -7.12
N LEU A 269 20.41 -20.48 -8.22
CA LEU A 269 19.56 -20.65 -9.40
C LEU A 269 19.66 -22.08 -9.95
N LYS A 270 18.52 -22.61 -10.42
CA LYS A 270 18.34 -23.99 -10.86
C LYS A 270 18.28 -24.03 -12.39
N ASN A 271 18.98 -24.98 -13.01
CA ASN A 271 18.86 -25.32 -14.44
C ASN A 271 18.85 -24.10 -15.40
N ALA A 272 17.67 -23.85 -15.98
CA ALA A 272 17.36 -22.81 -16.94
C ALA A 272 17.74 -21.44 -16.43
N ASP A 273 17.39 -21.18 -15.18
CA ASP A 273 17.51 -19.87 -14.55
C ASP A 273 18.99 -19.53 -14.36
N ALA A 274 19.79 -20.52 -13.95
CA ALA A 274 21.23 -20.38 -13.83
C ALA A 274 21.89 -20.12 -15.19
N ALA A 275 21.51 -20.89 -16.23
CA ALA A 275 22.05 -20.71 -17.58
C ALA A 275 21.67 -19.34 -18.17
N VAL A 276 20.42 -18.90 -17.99
CA VAL A 276 19.94 -17.57 -18.40
C VAL A 276 20.70 -16.48 -17.66
N ALA A 277 20.83 -16.57 -16.34
CA ALA A 277 21.55 -15.58 -15.54
C ALA A 277 23.04 -15.49 -15.94
N ALA A 278 23.69 -16.64 -16.21
CA ALA A 278 25.09 -16.68 -16.62
C ALA A 278 25.36 -15.98 -17.96
N VAL A 279 24.37 -15.90 -18.85
CA VAL A 279 24.46 -15.16 -20.12
C VAL A 279 24.00 -13.70 -19.94
N LEU A 280 22.90 -13.48 -19.22
CA LEU A 280 22.28 -12.17 -19.08
C LEU A 280 23.12 -11.20 -18.24
N VAL A 281 23.70 -11.65 -17.12
CA VAL A 281 24.51 -10.81 -16.24
C VAL A 281 25.71 -10.18 -16.98
N PRO A 282 26.57 -10.93 -17.69
CA PRO A 282 27.68 -10.32 -18.41
C PRO A 282 27.22 -9.51 -19.64
N ALA A 283 26.12 -9.89 -20.30
CA ALA A 283 25.56 -9.09 -21.40
C ALA A 283 25.06 -7.72 -20.91
N ALA A 284 24.34 -7.70 -19.80
CA ALA A 284 23.85 -6.47 -19.17
C ALA A 284 25.01 -5.58 -18.70
N ALA A 285 26.04 -6.14 -18.08
CA ALA A 285 27.24 -5.40 -17.70
C ALA A 285 27.92 -4.72 -18.91
N GLN A 286 27.99 -5.40 -20.07
CA GLN A 286 28.52 -4.82 -21.31
C GLN A 286 27.61 -3.74 -21.93
N ALA A 287 26.33 -3.74 -21.60
CA ALA A 287 25.34 -2.77 -22.05
C ALA A 287 25.09 -1.64 -21.03
N ASP A 288 25.85 -1.57 -19.94
CA ASP A 288 25.64 -0.65 -18.81
C ASP A 288 24.22 -0.72 -18.22
N CYS A 289 23.72 -1.95 -18.10
CA CYS A 289 22.45 -2.26 -17.44
C CYS A 289 22.71 -2.95 -16.11
N ASP A 290 21.90 -2.62 -15.10
CA ASP A 290 21.88 -3.36 -13.84
C ASP A 290 20.91 -4.53 -13.96
N VAL A 291 21.28 -5.67 -13.36
CA VAL A 291 20.44 -6.87 -13.25
C VAL A 291 20.27 -7.19 -11.79
N HIS A 292 19.04 -7.52 -11.42
CA HIS A 292 18.66 -7.94 -10.09
C HIS A 292 17.85 -9.22 -10.16
N LEU A 293 17.94 -10.02 -9.11
CA LEU A 293 17.02 -11.12 -8.85
C LEU A 293 16.01 -10.61 -7.80
N ALA A 294 14.73 -10.88 -8.01
CA ALA A 294 13.65 -10.35 -7.15
C ALA A 294 12.45 -11.29 -7.14
N LEU A 295 11.54 -11.10 -6.18
CA LEU A 295 10.26 -11.81 -6.11
C LEU A 295 9.14 -10.94 -6.68
N VAL A 296 8.43 -11.49 -7.66
CA VAL A 296 7.16 -11.00 -8.17
C VAL A 296 6.05 -11.55 -7.29
N SER A 297 5.25 -10.66 -6.72
CA SER A 297 4.05 -10.98 -5.94
C SER A 297 2.83 -10.44 -6.66
N ILE A 298 1.86 -11.32 -6.93
CA ILE A 298 0.56 -10.99 -7.51
C ILE A 298 -0.50 -11.35 -6.49
N GLU A 299 -1.38 -10.40 -6.18
CA GLU A 299 -2.55 -10.59 -5.34
C GLU A 299 -3.79 -10.30 -6.18
N GLU A 300 -4.72 -11.26 -6.23
CA GLU A 300 -5.97 -11.15 -6.96
C GLU A 300 -7.14 -11.35 -6.00
N SER A 301 -8.17 -10.51 -6.13
CA SER A 301 -9.43 -10.67 -5.42
C SER A 301 -10.60 -10.52 -6.38
N GLY A 302 -11.65 -11.30 -6.12
CA GLY A 302 -12.79 -11.37 -7.03
C GLY A 302 -14.01 -12.06 -6.44
N SER A 303 -15.01 -12.23 -7.28
CA SER A 303 -16.23 -12.99 -6.95
C SER A 303 -16.00 -14.49 -7.08
N ALA A 304 -16.57 -15.27 -6.17
CA ALA A 304 -16.56 -16.73 -6.24
C ALA A 304 -17.94 -17.25 -6.68
N GLU A 305 -17.93 -18.25 -7.56
CA GLU A 305 -19.11 -18.92 -8.07
C GLU A 305 -19.30 -20.28 -7.40
N TYR A 306 -20.57 -20.61 -7.13
CA TYR A 306 -20.96 -21.91 -6.58
C TYR A 306 -20.95 -22.98 -7.69
N VAL A 307 -20.10 -23.99 -7.56
CA VAL A 307 -20.04 -25.14 -8.48
C VAL A 307 -20.78 -26.31 -7.85
N GLY A 308 -22.06 -26.51 -8.21
CA GLY A 308 -22.91 -27.54 -7.61
C GLY A 308 -22.92 -28.90 -8.31
N TYR A 309 -22.70 -29.96 -7.51
CA TYR A 309 -23.03 -31.39 -7.65
C TYR A 309 -22.70 -32.12 -8.97
N SER A 310 -21.66 -32.96 -8.92
CA SER A 310 -21.53 -34.07 -9.88
C SER A 310 -22.67 -35.08 -9.66
N SER A 311 -23.65 -35.05 -10.56
CA SER A 311 -24.80 -35.93 -10.56
C SER A 311 -24.38 -37.38 -10.87
N ARG A 312 -24.07 -38.19 -9.84
CA ARG A 312 -23.98 -39.64 -9.95
C ARG A 312 -24.96 -40.33 -8.98
N GLY A 313 -26.11 -40.69 -9.54
CA GLY A 313 -26.82 -41.94 -9.25
C GLY A 313 -27.45 -42.11 -7.86
N ARG A 314 -28.78 -41.95 -7.82
CA ARG A 314 -29.66 -42.43 -6.73
C ARG A 314 -29.20 -43.77 -6.12
N ARG A 315 -28.81 -43.74 -4.84
CA ARG A 315 -29.36 -44.55 -3.72
C ARG A 315 -28.43 -44.45 -2.50
N GLY A 316 -28.94 -43.91 -1.39
CA GLY A 316 -28.32 -44.12 -0.07
C GLY A 316 -28.40 -42.89 0.83
N ARG A 317 -29.46 -42.84 1.64
CA ARG A 317 -29.62 -41.92 2.77
C ARG A 317 -28.55 -42.21 3.82
N TRP A 318 -27.55 -41.34 3.96
CA TRP A 318 -26.87 -40.95 5.21
C TRP A 318 -26.21 -39.59 4.97
N GLU A 319 -26.34 -38.69 5.95
CA GLU A 319 -25.81 -37.32 5.98
C GLU A 319 -24.28 -37.33 5.75
N ALA A 320 -23.85 -36.76 4.64
CA ALA A 320 -22.51 -36.22 4.47
C ALA A 320 -22.70 -34.70 4.29
N ASP A 321 -21.90 -33.91 5.02
CA ASP A 321 -21.74 -32.48 4.73
C ASP A 321 -21.32 -32.38 3.26
N ASP A 322 -22.22 -31.92 2.40
CA ASP A 322 -21.89 -31.62 1.02
C ASP A 322 -21.06 -30.32 1.07
N GLU A 323 -19.72 -30.44 1.13
CA GLU A 323 -18.82 -29.30 0.98
C GLU A 323 -19.14 -28.61 -0.34
N VAL A 324 -19.55 -27.35 -0.23
CA VAL A 324 -19.93 -26.54 -1.38
C VAL A 324 -18.65 -26.16 -2.12
N GLU A 325 -18.46 -26.71 -3.32
CA GLU A 325 -17.27 -26.44 -4.13
C GLU A 325 -17.41 -25.05 -4.76
N PHE A 326 -16.45 -24.17 -4.48
CA PHE A 326 -16.37 -22.83 -5.06
C PHE A 326 -15.36 -22.81 -6.21
N ALA A 327 -15.65 -22.04 -7.26
CA ALA A 327 -14.68 -21.69 -8.29
C ALA A 327 -14.54 -20.18 -8.37
N ALA A 328 -13.35 -19.70 -8.73
CA ALA A 328 -13.14 -18.27 -8.96
C ALA A 328 -13.95 -17.81 -10.19
N GLY A 329 -14.72 -16.74 -10.01
CA GLY A 329 -15.44 -16.01 -11.04
C GLY A 329 -14.62 -14.80 -11.53
N GLU A 330 -15.25 -13.62 -11.55
CA GLU A 330 -14.62 -12.39 -12.04
C GLU A 330 -13.61 -11.81 -11.04
N VAL A 331 -12.40 -11.50 -11.52
CA VAL A 331 -11.36 -10.75 -10.79
C VAL A 331 -11.72 -9.26 -10.79
N PHE A 332 -11.84 -8.66 -9.62
CA PHE A 332 -12.12 -7.23 -9.46
C PHE A 332 -10.85 -6.41 -9.26
N GLU A 333 -9.91 -6.93 -8.48
CA GLU A 333 -8.64 -6.27 -8.20
C GLU A 333 -7.48 -7.23 -8.47
N ARG A 334 -6.43 -6.72 -9.13
CA ARG A 334 -5.18 -7.43 -9.39
C ARG A 334 -4.02 -6.49 -9.11
N ASN A 335 -3.29 -6.76 -8.03
CA ASN A 335 -2.12 -5.99 -7.62
C ASN A 335 -0.85 -6.77 -7.92
N GLN A 336 0.11 -6.15 -8.62
CA GLN A 336 1.36 -6.79 -9.02
C GLN A 336 2.55 -5.96 -8.57
N SER A 337 3.48 -6.57 -7.84
CA SER A 337 4.67 -5.88 -7.34
C SER A 337 5.92 -6.76 -7.34
N ILE A 338 7.08 -6.12 -7.29
CA ILE A 338 8.39 -6.76 -7.21
C ILE A 338 9.06 -6.33 -5.92
N SER A 339 9.57 -7.28 -5.15
CA SER A 339 10.26 -7.05 -3.88
C SER A 339 11.45 -8.01 -3.70
N ASP A 340 12.07 -8.04 -2.52
CA ASP A 340 13.16 -8.97 -2.17
C ASP A 340 14.39 -8.97 -3.10
N TRP A 341 14.84 -7.77 -3.47
CA TRP A 341 15.96 -7.57 -4.39
C TRP A 341 17.28 -8.22 -3.96
N ARG A 342 18.00 -8.77 -4.93
CA ARG A 342 19.36 -9.32 -4.83
C ARG A 342 20.18 -8.89 -6.04
N ARG A 343 21.43 -8.50 -5.81
CA ARG A 343 22.40 -8.24 -6.88
C ARG A 343 23.26 -9.48 -7.18
N PRO A 344 23.92 -9.54 -8.35
CA PRO A 344 24.84 -10.62 -8.69
C PRO A 344 26.01 -10.77 -7.70
N ASP A 345 26.38 -9.70 -6.98
CA ASP A 345 27.40 -9.72 -5.94
C ASP A 345 26.88 -10.22 -4.56
N GLY A 346 25.61 -10.62 -4.48
CA GLY A 346 24.94 -11.06 -3.27
C GLY A 346 24.40 -9.94 -2.37
N SER A 347 24.64 -8.67 -2.71
CA SER A 347 24.13 -7.53 -1.93
C SER A 347 22.61 -7.35 -2.09
N ARG A 348 21.98 -6.74 -1.08
CA ARG A 348 20.54 -6.51 -1.01
C ARG A 348 20.25 -5.00 -1.11
N PRO A 349 19.82 -4.48 -2.27
CA PRO A 349 19.53 -3.07 -2.40
C PRO A 349 18.18 -2.71 -1.74
N GLU A 350 18.14 -1.56 -1.09
CA GLU A 350 16.95 -1.02 -0.41
C GLU A 350 16.08 -0.21 -1.39
N MET A 351 15.32 -0.89 -2.26
CA MET A 351 14.50 -0.24 -3.31
C MET A 351 12.99 -0.27 -3.05
N GLY A 352 12.54 -0.87 -1.94
CA GLY A 352 11.11 -1.05 -1.65
C GLY A 352 10.42 -1.98 -2.66
N ALA A 353 9.09 -1.99 -2.67
CA ALA A 353 8.31 -2.72 -3.67
C ALA A 353 8.12 -1.84 -4.93
N LEU A 354 8.36 -2.40 -6.12
CA LEU A 354 8.14 -1.72 -7.39
C LEU A 354 6.93 -2.31 -8.12
N PRO A 355 6.02 -1.50 -8.71
CA PRO A 355 4.89 -2.04 -9.46
C PRO A 355 5.33 -2.66 -10.78
N ILE A 356 4.52 -3.57 -11.30
CA ILE A 356 4.72 -4.21 -12.61
C ILE A 356 3.76 -3.58 -13.63
N LYS A 357 4.26 -3.26 -14.83
CA LYS A 357 3.41 -2.94 -15.98
C LYS A 357 3.45 -4.09 -16.99
N ASP A 358 2.33 -4.31 -17.69
CA ASP A 358 2.21 -5.41 -18.65
C ASP A 358 3.24 -5.33 -19.79
N ASP A 359 3.68 -4.13 -20.16
CA ASP A 359 4.70 -3.92 -21.20
C ASP A 359 6.14 -4.19 -20.72
N GLU A 360 6.35 -4.51 -19.45
CA GLU A 360 7.65 -4.77 -18.83
C GLU A 360 7.96 -6.28 -18.69
N LEU A 361 6.96 -7.16 -18.86
CA LEU A 361 7.13 -8.62 -18.74
C LEU A 361 7.76 -9.23 -20.00
N CYS A 362 8.68 -10.17 -19.81
CA CYS A 362 9.42 -10.88 -20.86
C CYS A 362 9.15 -12.40 -20.79
N PRO A 363 8.28 -12.97 -21.65
CA PRO A 363 7.40 -12.30 -22.62
C PRO A 363 6.21 -11.56 -21.95
N PRO A 364 5.45 -10.72 -22.69
CA PRO A 364 4.35 -9.94 -22.13
C PRO A 364 3.25 -10.75 -21.43
N ASP A 365 3.07 -12.01 -21.81
CA ASP A 365 2.05 -12.94 -21.31
C ASP A 365 2.57 -13.94 -20.27
N ALA A 366 3.81 -13.76 -19.78
CA ALA A 366 4.50 -14.74 -18.94
C ALA A 366 3.77 -15.09 -17.62
N LEU A 367 2.86 -14.24 -17.15
CA LEU A 367 2.16 -14.37 -15.87
C LEU A 367 0.63 -14.45 -16.04
N SER A 368 0.15 -14.79 -17.23
CA SER A 368 -1.29 -14.78 -17.56
C SER A 368 -1.99 -16.10 -17.21
N ASP A 369 -1.33 -17.24 -17.40
CA ASP A 369 -1.94 -18.58 -17.27
C ASP A 369 -1.30 -19.42 -16.14
N GLU A 370 -0.83 -18.75 -15.09
CA GLU A 370 -0.17 -19.39 -13.95
C GLU A 370 -1.18 -19.97 -12.95
N GLU A 371 -0.84 -21.09 -12.31
CA GLU A 371 -1.60 -21.61 -11.17
C GLU A 371 -1.26 -20.81 -9.89
N PRO A 372 -2.27 -20.46 -9.06
CA PRO A 372 -2.03 -19.75 -7.80
C PRO A 372 -1.23 -20.61 -6.83
N ASP A 373 -0.40 -19.95 -6.01
CA ASP A 373 0.31 -20.65 -4.93
C ASP A 373 -0.60 -20.83 -3.71
N GLU A 374 -1.44 -19.84 -3.42
CA GLU A 374 -2.51 -19.94 -2.43
C GLU A 374 -3.83 -19.44 -3.03
N GLU A 375 -4.91 -20.15 -2.71
CA GLU A 375 -6.27 -19.78 -3.10
C GLU A 375 -7.20 -19.98 -1.91
N HIS A 376 -7.93 -18.92 -1.56
CA HIS A 376 -8.89 -18.88 -0.47
C HIS A 376 -10.25 -18.46 -0.99
N PHE A 377 -11.29 -19.19 -0.60
CA PHE A 377 -12.68 -18.85 -0.87
C PHE A 377 -13.35 -18.39 0.41
N HIS A 378 -14.16 -17.35 0.31
CA HIS A 378 -14.92 -16.77 1.40
C HIS A 378 -16.41 -16.82 1.08
N GLU A 379 -17.17 -17.48 1.96
CA GLU A 379 -18.62 -17.56 1.82
C GLU A 379 -19.27 -16.19 2.02
N ALA A 380 -20.43 -16.00 1.37
CA ALA A 380 -21.20 -14.77 1.45
C ALA A 380 -21.56 -14.40 2.91
N THR A 381 -21.08 -13.26 3.40
CA THR A 381 -21.48 -12.72 4.71
C THR A 381 -22.49 -11.57 4.54
N GLY A 382 -23.79 -11.90 4.56
CA GLY A 382 -24.87 -10.90 4.47
C GLY A 382 -25.36 -10.66 3.04
N ASN A 383 -25.29 -9.41 2.56
CA ASN A 383 -25.77 -9.02 1.22
C ASN A 383 -24.68 -9.07 0.14
N GLU A 384 -23.45 -9.43 0.50
CA GLU A 384 -22.31 -9.54 -0.41
C GLU A 384 -22.20 -10.99 -0.93
N GLY A 385 -21.84 -11.15 -2.21
CA GLY A 385 -21.63 -12.47 -2.81
C GLY A 385 -20.40 -13.18 -2.24
N ALA A 386 -20.23 -14.48 -2.53
CA ALA A 386 -19.00 -15.18 -2.18
C ALA A 386 -17.81 -14.55 -2.92
N SER A 387 -16.63 -14.56 -2.31
CA SER A 387 -15.41 -13.98 -2.88
C SER A 387 -14.25 -14.96 -2.83
N PHE A 388 -13.19 -14.68 -3.60
CA PHE A 388 -11.93 -15.39 -3.51
C PHE A 388 -10.76 -14.43 -3.40
N GLU A 389 -9.67 -14.94 -2.83
CA GLU A 389 -8.35 -14.32 -2.81
C GLU A 389 -7.33 -15.33 -3.36
N ARG A 390 -6.47 -14.88 -4.27
CA ARG A 390 -5.37 -15.67 -4.85
C ARG A 390 -4.05 -14.94 -4.69
N THR A 391 -3.02 -15.68 -4.37
CA THR A 391 -1.65 -15.16 -4.33
C THR A 391 -0.74 -15.97 -5.25
N TYR A 392 0.15 -15.26 -5.94
CA TYR A 392 1.18 -15.84 -6.79
C TYR A 392 2.53 -15.24 -6.43
N CYS A 393 3.53 -16.10 -6.24
CA CYS A 393 4.91 -15.73 -5.99
C CYS A 393 5.80 -16.38 -7.06
N ARG A 394 6.52 -15.55 -7.82
CA ARG A 394 7.48 -16.01 -8.84
C ARG A 394 8.79 -15.28 -8.66
N ALA A 395 9.92 -15.95 -8.84
CA ALA A 395 11.19 -15.23 -8.94
C ALA A 395 11.36 -14.66 -10.35
N ALA A 396 12.05 -13.54 -10.48
CA ALA A 396 12.33 -12.93 -11.78
C ALA A 396 13.72 -12.28 -11.82
N LEU A 397 14.33 -12.28 -13.00
CA LEU A 397 15.43 -11.39 -13.32
C LEU A 397 14.87 -10.05 -13.78
N VAL A 398 15.24 -8.98 -13.09
CA VAL A 398 14.77 -7.62 -13.36
C VAL A 398 15.95 -6.76 -13.77
N LEU A 399 15.81 -6.02 -14.87
CA LEU A 399 16.89 -5.23 -15.41
C LEU A 399 16.44 -3.85 -15.92
N TRP A 400 17.36 -2.90 -15.86
CA TRP A 400 17.21 -1.53 -16.39
C TRP A 400 18.57 -0.93 -16.74
N PRO A 401 18.63 0.06 -17.66
CA PRO A 401 19.85 0.81 -17.90
C PRO A 401 20.27 1.53 -16.62
N ARG A 402 21.55 1.49 -16.26
CA ARG A 402 22.05 2.04 -14.99
C ARG A 402 21.74 3.54 -14.84
N SER A 403 21.72 4.27 -15.95
CA SER A 403 21.31 5.69 -16.02
C SER A 403 19.84 5.95 -15.67
N ARG A 404 18.99 4.92 -15.62
CA ARG A 404 17.52 5.03 -15.46
C ARG A 404 17.00 4.55 -14.11
N VAL A 405 17.88 4.24 -13.15
CA VAL A 405 17.49 3.76 -11.81
C VAL A 405 16.44 4.65 -11.13
N PHE A 406 16.57 5.98 -11.20
CA PHE A 406 15.61 6.90 -10.58
C PHE A 406 14.28 6.98 -11.34
N ALA A 407 14.30 6.78 -12.66
CA ALA A 407 13.07 6.72 -13.46
C ALA A 407 12.26 5.45 -13.13
N VAL A 408 12.94 4.35 -12.80
CA VAL A 408 12.37 3.09 -12.33
C VAL A 408 11.83 3.24 -10.90
N LEU A 409 12.63 3.77 -9.98
CA LEU A 409 12.18 4.05 -8.60
C LEU A 409 10.95 4.97 -8.57
N ASN A 410 10.87 5.95 -9.45
CA ASN A 410 9.71 6.84 -9.54
C ASN A 410 8.40 6.13 -9.93
N GLN A 411 8.46 4.94 -10.55
CA GLN A 411 7.25 4.14 -10.80
C GLN A 411 6.56 3.69 -9.51
N ALA A 412 7.31 3.54 -8.40
CA ALA A 412 6.75 3.16 -7.10
C ALA A 412 5.88 4.25 -6.45
N GLY A 413 5.96 5.49 -6.96
CA GLY A 413 5.23 6.63 -6.42
C GLY A 413 5.88 7.24 -5.18
N LEU A 414 5.22 8.28 -4.66
CA LEU A 414 5.75 9.15 -3.60
C LEU A 414 5.97 8.42 -2.27
N SER A 415 5.24 7.34 -1.99
CA SER A 415 5.39 6.54 -0.78
C SER A 415 6.79 5.93 -0.63
N VAL A 416 7.46 5.65 -1.76
CA VAL A 416 8.82 5.09 -1.80
C VAL A 416 9.86 6.17 -2.12
N THR A 417 9.58 7.07 -3.08
CA THR A 417 10.58 8.05 -3.51
C THR A 417 10.84 9.16 -2.50
N VAL A 418 9.83 9.57 -1.72
CA VAL A 418 10.01 10.64 -0.71
C VAL A 418 10.95 10.19 0.43
N PRO A 419 10.74 9.03 1.09
CA PRO A 419 11.71 8.53 2.07
C PRO A 419 13.12 8.35 1.50
N TYR A 420 13.23 7.86 0.26
CA TYR A 420 14.52 7.64 -0.38
C TYR A 420 15.27 8.95 -0.65
N LEU A 421 14.56 9.99 -1.13
CA LEU A 421 15.14 11.33 -1.31
C LEU A 421 15.58 11.95 0.02
N GLU A 422 14.78 11.81 1.09
CA GLU A 422 15.14 12.26 2.43
C GLU A 422 16.43 11.57 2.93
N GLN A 423 16.57 10.27 2.70
CA GLN A 423 17.79 9.53 3.04
C GLN A 423 19.01 10.00 2.25
N LEU A 424 18.86 10.27 0.94
CA LEU A 424 19.95 10.84 0.14
C LEU A 424 20.38 12.22 0.66
N ALA A 425 19.42 13.08 0.99
CA ALA A 425 19.68 14.42 1.55
C ALA A 425 20.37 14.34 2.91
N GLN A 426 19.93 13.42 3.76
CA GLN A 426 20.52 13.18 5.08
C GLN A 426 21.96 12.67 4.96
N ARG A 427 22.19 11.64 4.16
CA ARG A 427 23.53 11.06 3.94
C ARG A 427 24.51 12.08 3.35
N TRP A 428 24.05 12.92 2.42
CA TRP A 428 24.89 13.99 1.86
C TRP A 428 25.27 15.04 2.92
N THR A 429 24.33 15.38 3.81
CA THR A 429 24.59 16.32 4.91
C THR A 429 25.59 15.75 5.91
N GLU A 430 25.42 14.47 6.28
CA GLU A 430 26.30 13.77 7.22
C GLU A 430 27.70 13.52 6.66
N SER A 431 27.80 13.27 5.35
CA SER A 431 29.10 13.05 4.71
C SER A 431 29.93 14.34 4.57
N GLY A 432 29.29 15.51 4.65
CA GLY A 432 29.96 16.80 4.47
C GLY A 432 30.56 16.98 3.07
N GLU A 433 30.10 16.20 2.09
CA GLU A 433 30.64 16.19 0.74
C GLU A 433 30.34 17.48 -0.03
N HIS A 434 31.22 17.83 -0.98
CA HIS A 434 31.07 19.03 -1.82
C HIS A 434 29.80 18.96 -2.70
N PRO A 435 29.24 20.09 -3.15
CA PRO A 435 28.09 20.16 -4.06
C PRO A 435 28.12 19.32 -5.35
N GLU A 436 29.26 18.78 -5.77
CA GLU A 436 29.39 17.90 -6.94
C GLU A 436 29.40 16.40 -6.59
N SER A 437 29.06 16.08 -5.33
CA SER A 437 29.01 14.71 -4.84
C SER A 437 28.08 13.82 -5.66
N PRO A 438 28.39 12.51 -5.77
CA PRO A 438 27.45 11.53 -6.31
C PRO A 438 26.10 11.57 -5.58
N LEU A 439 26.10 11.66 -4.25
CA LEU A 439 24.86 11.69 -3.44
C LEU A 439 23.95 12.87 -3.78
N ARG A 440 24.51 14.07 -4.01
CA ARG A 440 23.70 15.24 -4.40
C ARG A 440 23.22 15.11 -5.84
N ARG A 441 24.04 14.60 -6.75
CA ARG A 441 23.62 14.34 -8.15
C ARG A 441 22.49 13.33 -8.22
N ASP A 442 22.54 12.28 -7.39
CA ASP A 442 21.49 11.28 -7.25
C ASP A 442 20.19 11.91 -6.73
N GLY A 443 20.27 12.72 -5.67
CA GLY A 443 19.12 13.47 -5.16
C GLY A 443 18.52 14.44 -6.19
N HIS A 444 19.38 15.14 -6.94
CA HIS A 444 18.97 16.03 -8.03
C HIS A 444 18.25 15.29 -9.17
N ALA A 445 18.76 14.12 -9.57
CA ALA A 445 18.17 13.31 -10.63
C ALA A 445 16.83 12.71 -10.20
N LEU A 446 16.75 12.16 -8.98
CA LEU A 446 15.50 11.65 -8.42
C LEU A 446 14.46 12.75 -8.28
N GLY A 447 14.83 13.92 -7.76
CA GLY A 447 13.95 15.08 -7.65
C GLY A 447 13.38 15.51 -9.00
N GLY A 448 14.17 15.44 -10.08
CA GLY A 448 13.70 15.71 -11.44
C GLY A 448 12.59 14.75 -11.88
N HIS A 449 12.78 13.44 -11.69
CA HIS A 449 11.74 12.46 -12.02
C HIS A 449 10.49 12.57 -11.16
N MET A 450 10.65 12.89 -9.86
CA MET A 450 9.52 13.11 -8.97
C MET A 450 8.68 14.30 -9.41
N ILE A 451 9.30 15.40 -9.86
CA ILE A 451 8.58 16.57 -10.37
C ILE A 451 7.88 16.25 -11.70
N GLU A 452 8.55 15.58 -12.61
CA GLU A 452 7.98 15.18 -13.91
C GLU A 452 6.77 14.23 -13.75
N GLY A 453 6.86 13.29 -12.80
CA GLY A 453 5.79 12.34 -12.48
C GLY A 453 4.84 12.81 -11.38
N TRP A 454 4.84 14.09 -11.02
CA TRP A 454 4.10 14.56 -9.85
C TRP A 454 2.59 14.37 -10.05
N PRO A 455 1.87 13.76 -9.10
CA PRO A 455 0.43 13.53 -9.24
C PRO A 455 -0.32 14.86 -9.12
N MET A 456 -0.70 15.44 -10.26
CA MET A 456 -1.58 16.61 -10.33
C MET A 456 -3.02 16.17 -10.01
N ARG A 457 -3.32 16.08 -8.71
CA ARG A 457 -4.66 15.71 -8.24
C ARG A 457 -5.62 16.90 -8.40
N PRO A 458 -6.89 16.68 -8.80
CA PRO A 458 -7.92 17.71 -8.75
C PRO A 458 -8.12 18.25 -7.32
N PHE A 459 -7.89 17.41 -6.32
CA PHE A 459 -8.02 17.74 -4.90
C PHE A 459 -6.68 17.62 -4.17
N TYR A 460 -6.14 18.76 -3.72
CA TYR A 460 -4.97 18.79 -2.85
C TYR A 460 -5.41 18.70 -1.37
N PRO A 461 -5.04 17.62 -0.63
CA PRO A 461 -5.57 17.36 0.71
C PRO A 461 -5.35 18.51 1.69
N ARG A 462 -6.35 18.80 2.53
CA ARG A 462 -6.23 19.78 3.62
C ARG A 462 -5.67 19.06 4.87
N GLY A 463 -4.42 19.38 5.26
CA GLY A 463 -3.82 18.99 6.54
C GLY A 463 -2.80 17.83 6.53
N LYS A 464 -1.94 17.81 7.57
CA LYS A 464 -0.67 17.06 7.77
C LYS A 464 0.45 17.39 6.78
N ARG A 465 1.70 17.11 7.19
CA ARG A 465 2.94 17.33 6.41
C ARG A 465 2.80 16.62 5.06
N SER A 466 2.57 17.38 4.00
CA SER A 466 2.34 16.83 2.66
C SER A 466 3.64 16.24 2.11
N ASP A 467 3.52 15.41 1.08
CA ASP A 467 4.70 14.96 0.33
C ASP A 467 5.45 16.14 -0.31
N ALA A 468 4.76 17.23 -0.70
CA ALA A 468 5.42 18.44 -1.20
C ALA A 468 6.29 19.11 -0.13
N THR A 469 5.79 19.22 1.11
CA THR A 469 6.57 19.75 2.24
C THR A 469 7.85 18.93 2.45
N ARG A 470 7.76 17.61 2.39
CA ARG A 470 8.89 16.69 2.59
C ARG A 470 9.91 16.80 1.47
N VAL A 471 9.44 16.83 0.21
CA VAL A 471 10.30 16.97 -0.96
C VAL A 471 10.99 18.32 -0.97
N LEU A 472 10.28 19.42 -0.73
CA LEU A 472 10.89 20.75 -0.65
C LEU A 472 11.95 20.83 0.46
N ALA A 473 11.69 20.23 1.63
CA ALA A 473 12.67 20.16 2.72
C ALA A 473 13.92 19.37 2.31
N ALA A 474 13.76 18.21 1.65
CA ALA A 474 14.88 17.41 1.18
C ALA A 474 15.69 18.12 0.08
N LEU A 475 15.02 18.79 -0.87
CA LEU A 475 15.67 19.60 -1.92
C LEU A 475 16.40 20.81 -1.32
N ALA A 476 15.81 21.45 -0.31
CA ALA A 476 16.45 22.56 0.41
C ALA A 476 17.69 22.08 1.18
N GLN A 477 17.61 20.91 1.82
CA GLN A 477 18.75 20.26 2.48
C GLN A 477 19.87 19.96 1.47
N LEU A 478 19.55 19.45 0.27
CA LEU A 478 20.49 19.24 -0.83
C LEU A 478 21.01 20.54 -1.49
N ARG A 479 20.47 21.69 -1.10
CA ARG A 479 20.71 23.01 -1.71
C ARG A 479 20.49 23.00 -3.22
N ASP A 480 19.45 22.30 -3.69
CA ASP A 480 19.15 22.13 -5.11
C ASP A 480 18.22 23.24 -5.62
N SER A 481 18.79 24.43 -5.85
CA SER A 481 18.05 25.59 -6.33
C SER A 481 17.34 25.33 -7.66
N GLN A 482 17.89 24.47 -8.54
CA GLN A 482 17.29 24.17 -9.83
C GLN A 482 16.00 23.34 -9.66
N ARG A 483 16.04 22.29 -8.84
CA ARG A 483 14.83 21.47 -8.58
C ARG A 483 13.81 22.21 -7.72
N ILE A 484 14.24 23.07 -6.81
CA ILE A 484 13.32 23.95 -6.07
C ILE A 484 12.60 24.90 -7.02
N ASP A 485 13.31 25.59 -7.92
CA ASP A 485 12.70 26.49 -8.90
C ASP A 485 11.68 25.77 -9.78
N GLN A 486 12.06 24.56 -10.24
CA GLN A 486 11.20 23.72 -11.05
C GLN A 486 9.96 23.25 -10.28
N PHE A 487 10.13 22.78 -9.03
CA PHE A 487 9.01 22.33 -8.20
C PHE A 487 8.00 23.46 -7.96
N LEU A 488 8.47 24.64 -7.58
CA LEU A 488 7.60 25.79 -7.35
C LEU A 488 6.91 26.25 -8.64
N THR A 489 7.58 26.12 -9.79
CA THR A 489 7.04 26.49 -11.12
C THR A 489 6.00 25.50 -11.63
N ASP A 490 6.32 24.22 -11.64
CA ASP A 490 5.56 23.18 -12.35
C ASP A 490 4.43 22.60 -11.46
N ILE A 491 4.57 22.71 -10.14
CA ILE A 491 3.62 22.11 -9.18
C ILE A 491 2.85 23.20 -8.43
N CYS A 492 3.53 24.00 -7.61
CA CYS A 492 2.84 24.99 -6.77
C CYS A 492 2.14 26.08 -7.58
N ALA A 493 2.84 26.67 -8.57
CA ALA A 493 2.28 27.69 -9.45
C ALA A 493 1.31 27.12 -10.50
N ALA A 494 1.24 25.80 -10.68
CA ALA A 494 0.26 25.14 -11.54
C ALA A 494 -1.07 24.84 -10.81
N GLY A 495 -1.10 24.93 -9.48
CA GLY A 495 -2.31 24.78 -8.66
C GLY A 495 -2.27 23.64 -7.63
N ALA A 496 -1.21 22.83 -7.63
CA ALA A 496 -1.02 21.78 -6.63
C ALA A 496 -0.38 22.37 -5.35
N TYR A 497 -1.19 23.08 -4.58
CA TYR A 497 -0.75 23.89 -3.44
C TYR A 497 -1.71 23.80 -2.24
N GLY A 498 -1.16 23.68 -1.03
CA GLY A 498 -1.91 23.80 0.22
C GLY A 498 -1.17 24.66 1.25
N GLY A 499 -1.93 25.35 2.13
CA GLY A 499 -1.32 26.21 3.16
C GLY A 499 -0.42 25.49 4.16
N GLY A 500 -0.53 24.15 4.28
CA GLY A 500 0.41 23.35 5.06
C GLY A 500 1.84 23.34 4.52
N ASP A 501 2.03 23.73 3.25
CA ASP A 501 3.33 23.73 2.57
C ASP A 501 4.09 25.06 2.70
N ASN A 502 3.42 26.11 3.19
CA ASN A 502 3.93 27.48 3.16
C ASN A 502 5.29 27.65 3.84
N GLU A 503 5.50 27.00 4.97
CA GLU A 503 6.78 27.06 5.68
C GLU A 503 7.92 26.46 4.84
N ALA A 504 7.70 25.29 4.22
CA ALA A 504 8.70 24.64 3.38
C ALA A 504 8.93 25.40 2.07
N ILE A 505 7.88 26.00 1.50
CA ILE A 505 8.00 26.86 0.31
C ILE A 505 8.90 28.06 0.62
N VAL A 506 8.69 28.76 1.74
CA VAL A 506 9.49 29.93 2.12
C VAL A 506 10.94 29.53 2.38
N GLN A 507 11.18 28.46 3.14
CA GLN A 507 12.52 27.94 3.41
C GLN A 507 13.27 27.52 2.12
N ALA A 508 12.58 26.87 1.18
CA ALA A 508 13.17 26.48 -0.08
C ALA A 508 13.41 27.69 -1.00
N ALA A 509 12.47 28.63 -1.07
CA ALA A 509 12.58 29.84 -1.89
C ALA A 509 13.71 30.77 -1.43
N ALA A 510 14.09 30.73 -0.15
CA ALA A 510 15.25 31.47 0.37
C ALA A 510 16.59 31.05 -0.26
N LEU A 511 16.65 29.87 -0.91
CA LEU A 511 17.81 29.40 -1.68
C LEU A 511 17.83 29.90 -3.13
N LEU A 512 16.77 30.57 -3.58
CA LEU A 512 16.67 31.16 -4.91
C LEU A 512 17.08 32.64 -4.87
N PRO A 513 17.45 33.25 -6.03
CA PRO A 513 17.57 34.70 -6.11
C PRO A 513 16.28 35.39 -5.70
N ALA A 514 16.36 36.45 -4.88
CA ALA A 514 15.19 37.14 -4.32
C ALA A 514 14.15 37.57 -5.38
N GLN A 515 14.63 38.01 -6.55
CA GLN A 515 13.78 38.34 -7.70
C GLN A 515 12.94 37.14 -8.16
N ARG A 516 13.57 35.98 -8.29
CA ARG A 516 12.92 34.76 -8.75
C ARG A 516 11.94 34.21 -7.70
N ALA A 517 12.32 34.27 -6.43
CA ALA A 517 11.44 33.87 -5.33
C ALA A 517 10.15 34.73 -5.30
N ALA A 518 10.26 36.04 -5.51
CA ALA A 518 9.12 36.95 -5.59
C ALA A 518 8.23 36.70 -6.82
N GLU A 519 8.82 36.45 -7.99
CA GLU A 519 8.08 36.05 -9.20
C GLU A 519 7.28 34.75 -9.00
N LEU A 520 7.88 33.76 -8.34
CA LEU A 520 7.21 32.49 -8.03
C LEU A 520 6.08 32.68 -7.04
N LEU A 521 6.28 33.50 -5.99
CA LEU A 521 5.22 33.86 -5.06
C LEU A 521 4.03 34.50 -5.79
N GLU A 522 4.29 35.47 -6.66
CA GLU A 522 3.23 36.11 -7.46
C GLU A 522 2.46 35.08 -8.29
N ARG A 523 3.14 34.16 -8.97
CA ARG A 523 2.49 33.11 -9.77
C ARG A 523 1.67 32.15 -8.92
N ILE A 524 2.18 31.71 -7.77
CA ILE A 524 1.47 30.84 -6.83
C ILE A 524 0.21 31.54 -6.32
N VAL A 525 0.32 32.80 -5.87
CA VAL A 525 -0.81 33.59 -5.38
C VAL A 525 -1.84 33.79 -6.48
N THR A 526 -1.41 34.22 -7.67
CA THR A 526 -2.30 34.47 -8.82
C THR A 526 -3.11 33.23 -9.20
N LYS A 527 -2.48 32.04 -9.19
CA LYS A 527 -3.16 30.79 -9.54
C LYS A 527 -4.12 30.30 -8.46
N ASN A 528 -3.75 30.44 -7.18
CA ASN A 528 -4.41 29.71 -6.09
C ASN A 528 -5.35 30.58 -5.21
N ALA A 529 -5.24 31.91 -5.26
CA ALA A 529 -5.89 32.79 -4.29
C ALA A 529 -7.43 32.79 -4.34
N VAL A 530 -8.04 32.45 -5.47
CA VAL A 530 -9.52 32.33 -5.59
C VAL A 530 -10.05 31.20 -4.69
N GLU A 531 -9.39 30.04 -4.71
CA GLU A 531 -9.83 28.86 -3.95
C GLU A 531 -9.24 28.81 -2.54
N ARG A 532 -8.05 29.38 -2.36
CA ARG A 532 -7.20 29.22 -1.15
C ARG A 532 -6.64 30.56 -0.66
N SER A 533 -7.50 31.57 -0.59
CA SER A 533 -7.14 32.93 -0.17
C SER A 533 -6.43 32.96 1.19
N GLY A 534 -6.89 32.15 2.17
CA GLY A 534 -6.27 32.04 3.49
C GLY A 534 -4.84 31.54 3.41
N ALA A 535 -4.62 30.44 2.70
CA ALA A 535 -3.28 29.91 2.47
C ALA A 535 -2.36 30.91 1.75
N CYS A 536 -2.85 31.61 0.71
CA CYS A 536 -2.05 32.61 -0.01
C CYS A 536 -1.69 33.82 0.86
N ALA A 537 -2.58 34.24 1.77
CA ALA A 537 -2.30 35.32 2.71
C ALA A 537 -1.21 34.93 3.73
N ASP A 538 -1.28 33.72 4.30
CA ASP A 538 -0.24 33.20 5.20
C ASP A 538 1.12 33.09 4.46
N LEU A 539 1.13 32.61 3.20
CA LEU A 539 2.35 32.54 2.40
C LEU A 539 2.98 33.93 2.20
N LEU A 540 2.18 34.92 1.78
CA LEU A 540 2.64 36.29 1.61
C LEU A 540 3.17 36.88 2.93
N ALA A 541 2.48 36.64 4.04
CA ALA A 541 2.90 37.11 5.36
C ALA A 541 4.26 36.51 5.79
N ARG A 542 4.51 35.23 5.50
CA ARG A 542 5.80 34.60 5.79
C ARG A 542 6.94 35.14 4.92
N PHE A 543 6.68 35.38 3.63
CA PHE A 543 7.64 36.06 2.75
C PHE A 543 7.94 37.48 3.20
N ALA A 544 6.93 38.21 3.70
CA ALA A 544 7.10 39.55 4.21
C ALA A 544 7.88 39.60 5.54
N ALA A 545 7.76 38.55 6.36
CA ALA A 545 8.49 38.40 7.61
C ALA A 545 9.96 37.96 7.39
N ASP A 546 10.26 37.28 6.29
CA ASP A 546 11.62 36.90 5.93
C ASP A 546 12.41 38.09 5.37
N ALA A 547 13.57 38.40 5.97
CA ALA A 547 14.36 39.59 5.62
C ALA A 547 15.15 39.45 4.29
N GLY A 548 15.02 38.31 3.60
CA GLY A 548 15.83 37.97 2.43
C GLY A 548 15.45 38.69 1.12
N ALA A 549 14.19 39.07 0.95
CA ALA A 549 13.71 39.73 -0.28
C ALA A 549 13.42 41.23 -0.07
N PRO A 550 13.81 42.11 -1.01
CA PRO A 550 13.37 43.50 -0.99
C PRO A 550 11.84 43.60 -0.98
N ARG A 551 11.27 44.29 0.01
CA ARG A 551 9.81 44.45 0.22
C ARG A 551 9.04 44.84 -1.03
N ALA A 552 9.61 45.70 -1.87
CA ALA A 552 9.00 46.17 -3.11
C ALA A 552 8.71 45.04 -4.11
N LEU A 553 9.49 43.95 -4.09
CA LEU A 553 9.27 42.81 -5.00
C LEU A 553 8.02 42.00 -4.66
N LEU A 554 7.50 42.11 -3.43
CA LEU A 554 6.31 41.38 -2.97
C LEU A 554 5.00 42.11 -3.29
N HIS A 555 5.07 43.37 -3.76
CA HIS A 555 3.89 44.18 -4.09
C HIS A 555 2.97 43.54 -5.14
N PRO A 556 3.47 42.93 -6.24
CA PRO A 556 2.63 42.26 -7.22
C PRO A 556 1.80 41.11 -6.62
N ALA A 557 2.41 40.28 -5.77
CA ALA A 557 1.72 39.19 -5.09
C ALA A 557 0.61 39.71 -4.15
N ALA A 558 0.88 40.78 -3.39
CA ALA A 558 -0.13 41.42 -2.55
C ALA A 558 -1.30 41.98 -3.38
N ALA A 559 -1.00 42.64 -4.52
CA ALA A 559 -2.01 43.16 -5.42
C ALA A 559 -2.88 42.04 -6.03
N ALA A 560 -2.26 40.92 -6.43
CA ALA A 560 -2.97 39.75 -6.96
C ALA A 560 -3.93 39.17 -5.93
N LEU A 561 -3.51 39.03 -4.66
CA LEU A 561 -4.35 38.52 -3.58
C LEU A 561 -5.53 39.46 -3.28
N VAL A 562 -5.29 40.76 -3.15
CA VAL A 562 -6.35 41.75 -2.87
C VAL A 562 -7.36 41.82 -4.01
N ALA A 563 -6.94 41.60 -5.26
CA ALA A 563 -7.82 41.63 -6.42
C ALA A 563 -8.85 40.48 -6.45
N VAL A 564 -8.59 39.37 -5.76
CA VAL A 564 -9.45 38.17 -5.79
C VAL A 564 -10.05 37.82 -4.42
N LEU A 565 -10.12 38.79 -3.50
CA LEU A 565 -10.73 38.55 -2.20
C LEU A 565 -12.17 38.03 -2.33
N PRO A 566 -12.58 37.04 -1.51
CA PRO A 566 -13.92 36.46 -1.56
C PRO A 566 -15.03 37.52 -1.43
N GLY A 567 -16.16 37.33 -2.13
CA GLY A 567 -17.38 38.13 -1.94
C GLY A 567 -17.79 39.04 -3.09
N ASP A 568 -17.07 39.06 -4.20
CA ASP A 568 -17.52 39.67 -5.46
C ASP A 568 -18.28 38.62 -6.32
N PRO A 569 -19.61 38.75 -6.51
CA PRO A 569 -20.41 37.79 -7.27
C PRO A 569 -19.94 37.61 -8.71
N GLU A 570 -19.40 38.67 -9.33
CA GLU A 570 -18.91 38.64 -10.72
C GLU A 570 -17.58 37.88 -10.88
N ARG A 571 -16.90 37.58 -9.76
CA ARG A 571 -15.60 36.91 -9.72
C ARG A 571 -15.64 35.51 -9.11
N THR A 572 -16.83 35.04 -8.74
CA THR A 572 -17.05 33.67 -8.29
C THR A 572 -17.09 32.76 -9.51
N PRO A 573 -16.14 31.82 -9.70
CA PRO A 573 -16.24 30.85 -10.79
C PRO A 573 -17.56 30.08 -10.68
N GLU A 574 -18.13 29.65 -11.81
CA GLU A 574 -19.33 28.80 -11.84
C GLU A 574 -19.14 27.63 -10.87
N ASN A 575 -20.04 27.50 -9.89
CA ASN A 575 -19.98 26.50 -8.83
C ASN A 575 -19.93 25.10 -9.45
N ASP A 576 -18.77 24.44 -9.41
CA ASP A 576 -18.71 22.99 -9.43
C ASP A 576 -19.25 22.50 -8.07
N PRO A 577 -20.35 21.70 -8.04
CA PRO A 577 -20.95 21.19 -6.81
C PRO A 577 -19.96 20.44 -5.89
N TRP A 578 -18.84 19.96 -6.44
CA TRP A 578 -17.81 19.23 -5.73
C TRP A 578 -16.66 20.11 -5.22
N HIS A 579 -16.61 21.40 -5.60
CA HIS A 579 -15.57 22.35 -5.19
C HIS A 579 -16.12 23.40 -4.22
N GLN A 580 -15.69 23.32 -2.95
CA GLN A 580 -15.98 24.36 -1.95
C GLN A 580 -14.72 25.18 -1.67
N PRO A 581 -14.73 26.51 -1.93
CA PRO A 581 -13.62 27.37 -1.59
C PRO A 581 -13.28 27.30 -0.09
N GLU A 582 -12.05 27.64 0.28
CA GLU A 582 -11.63 27.71 1.68
C GLU A 582 -12.57 28.66 2.45
N PRO A 583 -13.10 28.25 3.62
CA PRO A 583 -13.94 29.13 4.41
C PRO A 583 -13.12 30.33 4.89
N VAL A 584 -13.71 31.52 4.75
CA VAL A 584 -13.09 32.76 5.21
C VAL A 584 -12.89 32.71 6.73
N SER A 585 -11.69 33.08 7.18
CA SER A 585 -11.30 33.02 8.58
C SER A 585 -10.67 34.33 9.05
N ALA A 586 -10.63 34.54 10.37
CA ALA A 586 -9.92 35.66 10.96
C ALA A 586 -8.41 35.64 10.65
N ALA A 587 -7.82 34.46 10.38
CA ALA A 587 -6.41 34.33 10.03
C ALA A 587 -6.09 35.01 8.69
N LEU A 588 -6.92 34.81 7.66
CA LEU A 588 -6.81 35.50 6.37
C LEU A 588 -6.65 37.03 6.54
N VAL A 589 -7.51 37.64 7.35
CA VAL A 589 -7.48 39.09 7.58
C VAL A 589 -6.20 39.52 8.31
N VAL A 590 -5.80 38.76 9.32
CA VAL A 590 -4.59 39.03 10.11
C VAL A 590 -3.36 38.95 9.22
N ASP A 591 -3.23 37.86 8.46
CA ASP A 591 -2.05 37.58 7.64
C ASP A 591 -1.96 38.59 6.49
N LEU A 592 -3.08 38.89 5.82
CA LEU A 592 -3.13 39.88 4.75
C LEU A 592 -2.71 41.28 5.21
N LEU A 593 -3.33 41.81 6.28
CA LEU A 593 -3.04 43.17 6.74
C LEU A 593 -1.64 43.28 7.37
N SER A 594 -1.19 42.22 8.07
CA SER A 594 0.18 42.17 8.59
C SER A 594 1.20 42.17 7.46
N ALA A 595 0.97 41.38 6.41
CA ALA A 595 1.85 41.32 5.24
C ALA A 595 1.91 42.67 4.52
N CYS A 596 0.76 43.29 4.24
CA CYS A 596 0.72 44.61 3.58
C CYS A 596 1.43 45.69 4.41
N GLY A 597 1.32 45.65 5.74
CA GLY A 597 2.06 46.55 6.63
C GLY A 597 3.57 46.34 6.55
N GLN A 598 4.02 45.08 6.58
CA GLN A 598 5.45 44.73 6.53
C GLN A 598 6.12 45.08 5.20
N ILE A 599 5.40 45.01 4.08
CA ILE A 599 5.92 45.34 2.76
C ILE A 599 5.71 46.81 2.36
N ASP A 600 5.23 47.65 3.28
CA ASP A 600 4.94 49.07 3.05
C ASP A 600 3.91 49.33 1.92
N ALA A 601 2.95 48.42 1.75
CA ALA A 601 1.88 48.49 0.73
C ALA A 601 0.59 49.11 1.29
N ALA A 602 0.67 50.38 1.71
CA ALA A 602 -0.45 51.08 2.37
C ALA A 602 -1.72 51.14 1.51
N GLU A 603 -1.60 51.41 0.21
CA GLU A 603 -2.75 51.47 -0.71
C GLU A 603 -3.49 50.13 -0.79
N MET A 604 -2.75 49.03 -0.82
CA MET A 604 -3.29 47.67 -0.92
C MET A 604 -4.00 47.29 0.39
N ALA A 605 -3.43 47.67 1.53
CA ALA A 605 -4.05 47.47 2.84
C ALA A 605 -5.36 48.25 3.01
N GLU A 606 -5.43 49.48 2.51
CA GLU A 606 -6.66 50.28 2.50
C GLU A 606 -7.73 49.66 1.59
N ARG A 607 -7.36 49.27 0.36
CA ARG A 607 -8.27 48.57 -0.57
C ARG A 607 -8.78 47.25 0.01
N ALA A 608 -7.92 46.48 0.67
CA ALA A 608 -8.33 45.27 1.36
C ALA A 608 -9.34 45.58 2.47
N THR A 609 -9.08 46.61 3.28
CA THR A 609 -9.97 47.01 4.38
C THR A 609 -11.33 47.49 3.88
N ASP A 610 -11.37 48.23 2.77
CA ASP A 610 -12.62 48.62 2.11
C ASP A 610 -13.43 47.39 1.66
N HIS A 611 -12.77 46.39 1.08
CA HIS A 611 -13.41 45.14 0.67
C HIS A 611 -13.94 44.33 1.86
N LEU A 612 -13.12 44.16 2.91
CA LEU A 612 -13.48 43.43 4.12
C LEU A 612 -14.72 44.02 4.80
N LEU A 613 -14.80 45.35 4.92
CA LEU A 613 -15.94 46.04 5.53
C LEU A 613 -17.14 46.16 4.57
N GLY A 614 -16.89 46.14 3.25
CA GLY A 614 -17.93 46.20 2.21
C GLY A 614 -18.69 44.89 1.99
N CYS A 615 -18.15 43.75 2.44
CA CYS A 615 -18.71 42.41 2.21
C CYS A 615 -19.13 41.67 3.51
N PRO A 616 -20.06 42.21 4.33
CA PRO A 616 -20.37 41.69 5.66
C PRO A 616 -21.01 40.30 5.71
N ARG A 617 -21.54 39.79 4.58
CA ARG A 617 -22.07 38.43 4.47
C ARG A 617 -20.99 37.35 4.40
N ILE A 618 -19.80 37.72 3.93
CA ILE A 618 -18.66 36.81 3.77
C ILE A 618 -17.66 37.03 4.90
N PHE A 619 -17.37 38.30 5.22
CA PHE A 619 -16.55 38.68 6.36
C PHE A 619 -17.45 39.07 7.53
N GLU A 620 -18.06 38.06 8.15
CA GLU A 620 -18.96 38.29 9.28
C GLU A 620 -18.25 38.99 10.44
N MET A 621 -18.90 40.01 11.00
CA MET A 621 -18.29 40.87 12.01
C MET A 621 -17.84 40.08 13.25
N ASP A 622 -18.64 39.13 13.72
CA ASP A 622 -18.36 38.40 14.95
C ASP A 622 -17.47 37.17 14.78
N ALA A 623 -17.60 36.49 13.63
CA ALA A 623 -16.84 35.27 13.35
C ALA A 623 -15.45 35.56 12.76
N VAL A 624 -15.30 36.68 12.02
CA VAL A 624 -14.08 36.97 11.26
C VAL A 624 -13.44 38.30 11.69
N ILE A 625 -14.17 39.42 11.58
CA ILE A 625 -13.56 40.75 11.70
C ILE A 625 -13.15 41.11 13.14
N VAL A 626 -14.02 40.91 14.14
CA VAL A 626 -13.72 41.17 15.56
C VAL A 626 -12.55 40.31 16.05
N PRO A 627 -12.51 38.98 15.82
CA PRO A 627 -11.35 38.17 16.18
C PRO A 627 -10.05 38.61 15.48
N ALA A 628 -10.13 39.03 14.21
CA ALA A 628 -8.96 39.53 13.47
C ALA A 628 -8.45 40.86 14.03
N ALA A 629 -9.34 41.82 14.30
CA ALA A 629 -8.99 43.11 14.88
C ALA A 629 -8.34 42.96 16.26
N LEU A 630 -8.83 42.03 17.10
CA LEU A 630 -8.21 41.71 18.38
C LEU A 630 -6.77 41.23 18.22
N ARG A 631 -6.50 40.28 17.30
CA ARG A 631 -5.15 39.78 17.03
C ARG A 631 -4.22 40.86 16.45
N LEU A 632 -4.72 41.66 15.51
CA LEU A 632 -3.93 42.73 14.88
C LEU A 632 -3.57 43.84 15.87
N THR A 633 -4.50 44.19 16.78
CA THR A 633 -4.26 45.22 17.80
C THR A 633 -3.38 44.74 18.95
N GLU A 634 -3.12 43.44 19.11
CA GLU A 634 -2.14 42.93 20.07
C GLU A 634 -0.69 43.16 19.59
N SER A 635 -0.46 43.18 18.28
CA SER A 635 0.86 43.47 17.68
C SER A 635 1.10 44.98 17.60
N ALA A 636 2.16 45.48 18.26
CA ALA A 636 2.50 46.90 18.24
C ALA A 636 2.71 47.45 16.81
N HIS A 637 3.37 46.68 15.95
CA HIS A 637 3.66 47.09 14.58
C HIS A 637 2.39 47.15 13.70
N ALA A 638 1.47 46.19 13.85
CA ALA A 638 0.26 46.15 13.05
C ALA A 638 -0.82 47.09 13.59
N ARG A 639 -0.85 47.33 14.91
CA ARG A 639 -1.81 48.22 15.58
C ARG A 639 -1.82 49.61 14.96
N ASP A 640 -0.66 50.19 14.69
CA ASP A 640 -0.55 51.58 14.26
C ASP A 640 -0.85 51.80 12.77
N LEU A 641 -1.09 50.73 12.02
CA LEU A 641 -1.50 50.81 10.62
C LEU A 641 -2.90 51.45 10.53
N ALA A 642 -3.04 52.51 9.73
CA ALA A 642 -4.32 53.18 9.51
C ALA A 642 -5.47 52.22 9.10
N PRO A 643 -5.26 51.23 8.21
CA PRO A 643 -6.27 50.21 7.89
C PRO A 643 -6.72 49.39 9.11
N VAL A 644 -5.79 49.02 10.01
CA VAL A 644 -6.09 48.29 11.25
C VAL A 644 -6.88 49.16 12.22
N GLN A 645 -6.57 50.45 12.33
CA GLN A 645 -7.34 51.40 13.14
C GLN A 645 -8.76 51.62 12.61
N ARG A 646 -8.97 51.59 11.28
CA ARG A 646 -10.30 51.61 10.66
C ARG A 646 -11.09 50.35 11.02
N LEU A 647 -10.47 49.18 10.89
CA LEU A 647 -11.08 47.89 11.26
C LEU A 647 -11.48 47.86 12.74
N ARG A 648 -10.57 48.30 13.62
CA ARG A 648 -10.81 48.46 15.06
C ARG A 648 -11.99 49.39 15.33
N SER A 649 -12.05 50.54 14.65
CA SER A 649 -13.14 51.51 14.81
C SER A 649 -14.50 50.92 14.41
N ALA A 650 -14.57 50.15 13.32
CA ALA A 650 -15.77 49.44 12.91
C ALA A 650 -16.19 48.37 13.94
N CYS A 651 -15.23 47.62 14.48
CA CYS A 651 -15.49 46.65 15.56
C CYS A 651 -16.04 47.32 16.82
N LEU A 652 -15.44 48.43 17.25
CA LEU A 652 -15.90 49.19 18.42
C LEU A 652 -17.33 49.71 18.20
N ALA A 653 -17.66 50.21 17.02
CA ALA A 653 -19.00 50.66 16.68
C ALA A 653 -20.02 49.51 16.75
N HIS A 654 -19.71 48.35 16.16
CA HIS A 654 -20.54 47.15 16.19
C HIS A 654 -20.79 46.64 17.62
N LEU A 655 -19.71 46.48 18.40
CA LEU A 655 -19.80 45.99 19.78
C LEU A 655 -20.58 46.96 20.67
N ARG A 656 -20.34 48.27 20.58
CA ARG A 656 -21.08 49.28 21.36
C ARG A 656 -22.57 49.29 21.00
N ALA A 657 -22.91 49.19 19.72
CA ALA A 657 -24.30 49.10 19.28
C ALA A 657 -25.01 47.89 19.90
N ARG A 658 -24.39 46.70 19.86
CA ARG A 658 -24.97 45.46 20.42
C ARG A 658 -25.02 45.43 21.94
N ILE A 659 -24.00 45.96 22.61
CA ILE A 659 -23.98 46.13 24.07
C ILE A 659 -25.09 47.09 24.51
N GLY A 660 -25.35 48.15 23.73
CA GLY A 660 -26.38 49.14 23.99
C GLY A 660 -27.82 48.63 23.88
N GLU A 661 -28.05 47.46 23.27
CA GLU A 661 -29.39 46.90 23.23
C GLU A 661 -29.89 46.54 24.66
N PRO A 662 -31.19 46.57 24.96
CA PRO A 662 -31.68 46.11 26.26
C PRO A 662 -31.37 44.61 26.51
N LEU A 663 -30.99 44.25 27.74
CA LEU A 663 -30.88 42.86 28.21
C LEU A 663 -31.54 42.77 29.57
N GLU A 664 -32.85 42.53 29.56
CA GLU A 664 -33.61 42.23 30.77
C GLU A 664 -33.93 40.74 30.79
N PRO A 665 -33.79 40.04 31.94
CA PRO A 665 -34.33 38.70 32.07
C PRO A 665 -35.85 38.74 31.85
N PRO A 666 -36.45 37.67 31.30
CA PRO A 666 -37.90 37.58 31.20
C PRO A 666 -38.55 37.85 32.56
N ARG A 667 -39.48 38.81 32.61
CA ARG A 667 -40.12 39.26 33.87
C ARG A 667 -40.99 38.18 34.51
N ASP A 668 -41.41 37.20 33.71
CA ASP A 668 -42.25 36.08 34.09
C ASP A 668 -41.89 34.83 33.27
N LEU A 669 -42.71 33.78 33.39
CA LEU A 669 -42.54 32.55 32.61
C LEU A 669 -43.15 32.63 31.21
N ALA A 670 -43.67 33.76 30.75
CA ALA A 670 -44.16 33.87 29.37
C ALA A 670 -42.99 33.89 28.37
N ARG A 671 -43.15 33.30 27.19
CA ARG A 671 -42.14 33.25 26.11
C ARG A 671 -42.73 33.85 24.85
N ALA A 672 -42.00 34.79 24.25
CA ALA A 672 -42.47 35.61 23.13
C ALA A 672 -42.56 34.86 21.78
N ALA A 673 -42.30 33.56 21.76
CA ALA A 673 -42.34 32.76 20.54
C ALA A 673 -43.80 32.49 20.10
N THR A 674 -44.10 32.78 18.83
CA THR A 674 -45.39 32.48 18.20
C THR A 674 -45.22 31.34 17.22
N ILE A 675 -45.79 30.19 17.53
CA ILE A 675 -45.77 29.03 16.64
C ILE A 675 -46.86 29.24 15.56
N PRO A 676 -46.52 29.26 14.27
CA PRO A 676 -47.46 29.60 13.20
C PRO A 676 -48.50 28.49 12.91
N CYS A 677 -48.24 27.26 13.36
CA CYS A 677 -49.13 26.12 13.16
C CYS A 677 -50.45 26.29 13.93
N ARG A 678 -51.58 25.98 13.27
CA ARG A 678 -52.94 26.12 13.81
C ARG A 678 -53.54 24.81 14.33
N CYS A 679 -52.77 23.73 14.42
CA CYS A 679 -53.27 22.47 14.96
C CYS A 679 -53.60 22.61 16.46
N LYS A 680 -54.42 21.69 16.99
CA LYS A 680 -54.88 21.74 18.39
C LYS A 680 -53.70 21.80 19.38
N ASP A 681 -52.69 20.95 19.17
CA ASP A 681 -51.56 20.82 20.10
C ASP A 681 -50.61 22.03 20.04
N CYS A 682 -50.37 22.61 18.85
CA CYS A 682 -49.59 23.85 18.72
C CYS A 682 -50.35 25.08 19.24
N ALA A 683 -51.69 25.10 19.16
CA ALA A 683 -52.49 26.13 19.80
C ALA A 683 -52.45 26.03 21.34
N GLU A 684 -52.39 24.81 21.88
CA GLU A 684 -52.16 24.57 23.31
C GLU A 684 -50.73 24.95 23.72
N LEU A 685 -49.72 24.64 22.90
CA LEU A 685 -48.35 25.06 23.13
C LEU A 685 -48.21 26.59 23.12
N ASN A 686 -48.84 27.31 22.19
CA ASN A 686 -48.86 28.78 22.19
C ASN A 686 -49.53 29.35 23.46
N ARG A 687 -50.63 28.75 23.92
CA ARG A 687 -51.25 29.12 25.20
C ARG A 687 -50.32 28.85 26.38
N PHE A 688 -49.61 27.73 26.37
CA PHE A 688 -48.59 27.44 27.37
C PHE A 688 -47.47 28.48 27.33
N LEU A 689 -46.90 28.79 26.16
CA LEU A 689 -45.84 29.79 26.00
C LEU A 689 -46.27 31.16 26.52
N ALA A 690 -47.50 31.59 26.25
CA ALA A 690 -48.04 32.88 26.69
C ALA A 690 -48.37 32.95 28.20
N ASP A 691 -48.47 31.82 28.90
CA ASP A 691 -48.85 31.78 30.33
C ASP A 691 -47.68 32.25 31.23
N PRO A 692 -47.85 33.32 32.03
CA PRO A 692 -46.77 33.89 32.84
C PRO A 692 -46.43 33.08 34.10
N ALA A 693 -47.27 32.13 34.51
CA ALA A 693 -47.11 31.36 35.75
C ALA A 693 -46.78 29.87 35.49
N ARG A 694 -47.13 29.34 34.31
CA ARG A 694 -46.97 27.92 34.01
C ARG A 694 -45.58 27.59 33.47
N LYS A 695 -44.80 26.84 34.27
CA LYS A 695 -43.45 26.35 33.92
C LYS A 695 -43.43 25.08 33.08
N LEU A 696 -44.38 24.16 33.32
CA LEU A 696 -44.42 22.83 32.73
C LEU A 696 -45.77 22.57 32.05
N TRP A 697 -45.70 22.03 30.84
CA TRP A 697 -46.85 21.54 30.09
C TRP A 697 -46.57 20.12 29.63
N ALA A 698 -47.45 19.20 30.03
CA ALA A 698 -47.39 17.82 29.60
C ALA A 698 -48.70 17.48 28.90
N PHE A 699 -48.61 16.81 27.75
CA PHE A 699 -49.78 16.30 27.04
C PHE A 699 -49.51 14.89 26.52
N LYS A 700 -50.55 14.05 26.53
CA LYS A 700 -50.51 12.68 26.02
C LYS A 700 -50.96 12.66 24.57
N ALA A 701 -50.12 12.14 23.69
CA ALA A 701 -50.43 12.02 22.27
C ALA A 701 -49.63 10.88 21.62
N ALA A 702 -50.06 10.44 20.44
CA ALA A 702 -49.30 9.44 19.70
C ALA A 702 -47.97 10.05 19.18
N GLN A 703 -47.12 9.22 18.60
CA GLN A 703 -45.75 9.65 18.24
C GLN A 703 -45.75 10.75 17.18
N ALA A 704 -46.65 10.69 16.19
CA ALA A 704 -46.71 11.65 15.09
C ALA A 704 -46.99 13.08 15.59
N GLU A 705 -47.95 13.23 16.51
CA GLU A 705 -48.31 14.52 17.08
C GLU A 705 -47.20 15.08 17.98
N ARG A 706 -46.53 14.22 18.76
CA ARG A 706 -45.40 14.63 19.59
C ARG A 706 -44.21 15.08 18.75
N SER A 707 -43.83 14.32 17.73
CA SER A 707 -42.76 14.71 16.78
C SER A 707 -43.08 16.05 16.08
N HIS A 708 -44.33 16.31 15.74
CA HIS A 708 -44.75 17.58 15.15
C HIS A 708 -44.54 18.77 16.09
N VAL A 709 -44.90 18.61 17.37
CA VAL A 709 -44.71 19.66 18.39
C VAL A 709 -43.21 19.89 18.64
N GLU A 710 -42.39 18.85 18.72
CA GLU A 710 -40.92 18.96 18.84
C GLU A 710 -40.31 19.73 17.66
N ALA A 711 -40.71 19.41 16.42
CA ALA A 711 -40.25 20.11 15.23
C ALA A 711 -40.67 21.59 15.24
N SER A 712 -41.90 21.88 15.70
CA SER A 712 -42.40 23.25 15.80
C SER A 712 -41.64 24.08 16.84
N ILE A 713 -41.28 23.49 17.98
CA ILE A 713 -40.44 24.13 19.01
C ILE A 713 -39.06 24.48 18.43
N ARG A 714 -38.41 23.54 17.74
CA ARG A 714 -37.09 23.75 17.13
C ARG A 714 -37.13 24.82 16.04
N HIS A 715 -38.13 24.77 15.15
CA HIS A 715 -38.22 25.68 14.02
C HIS A 715 -38.52 27.12 14.46
N SER A 716 -39.34 27.30 15.49
CA SER A 716 -39.69 28.63 16.02
C SER A 716 -38.69 29.17 17.07
N GLY A 717 -37.63 28.41 17.39
CA GLY A 717 -36.61 28.85 18.35
C GLY A 717 -37.17 29.11 19.75
N CYS A 718 -38.16 28.32 20.19
CA CYS A 718 -38.81 28.54 21.48
C CYS A 718 -37.88 28.14 22.63
N ASP A 719 -37.82 28.96 23.69
CA ASP A 719 -37.14 28.67 24.96
C ASP A 719 -37.86 27.57 25.77
N VAL A 720 -37.86 26.33 25.25
CA VAL A 720 -38.53 25.17 25.83
C VAL A 720 -37.68 23.91 25.64
N ASP A 721 -37.38 23.24 26.75
CA ASP A 721 -36.87 21.88 26.76
C ASP A 721 -38.02 20.89 26.66
N PHE A 722 -37.82 19.75 25.98
CA PHE A 722 -38.83 18.71 25.89
C PHE A 722 -38.25 17.32 26.10
N VAL A 723 -39.02 16.47 26.77
CA VAL A 723 -38.69 15.06 26.98
C VAL A 723 -39.94 14.20 26.85
N THR A 724 -39.80 13.03 26.23
CA THR A 724 -40.86 12.02 26.17
C THR A 724 -40.83 11.17 27.44
N GLU A 725 -41.90 11.19 28.23
CA GLU A 725 -42.11 10.28 29.34
C GLU A 725 -42.80 8.98 28.88
N GLN A 726 -42.08 7.86 28.97
CA GLN A 726 -42.56 6.54 28.57
C GLN A 726 -43.36 5.83 29.68
N ARG A 727 -44.35 6.53 30.27
CA ARG A 727 -45.25 5.97 31.31
C ARG A 727 -46.72 6.00 30.86
N GLY A 728 -47.29 4.82 30.64
CA GLY A 728 -48.66 4.63 30.11
C GLY A 728 -48.75 4.90 28.61
N ARG A 729 -49.77 4.36 27.92
CA ARG A 729 -49.99 4.59 26.48
C ARG A 729 -51.30 5.34 26.23
N PRO A 730 -51.34 6.36 25.34
CA PRO A 730 -50.18 6.97 24.65
C PRO A 730 -49.22 7.71 25.61
N TYR A 731 -47.94 7.81 25.23
CA TYR A 731 -46.88 8.47 26.01
C TYR A 731 -47.11 9.99 26.10
N SER A 732 -46.48 10.64 27.10
CA SER A 732 -46.60 12.08 27.31
C SER A 732 -45.35 12.81 26.79
N LEU A 733 -45.53 13.95 26.10
CA LEU A 733 -44.43 14.91 25.87
C LEU A 733 -44.47 15.95 26.99
N VAL A 734 -43.39 16.08 27.73
CA VAL A 734 -43.23 17.04 28.82
C VAL A 734 -42.35 18.19 28.32
N CYS A 735 -42.95 19.37 28.19
CA CYS A 735 -42.32 20.61 27.78
C CYS A 735 -42.09 21.50 29.00
N THR A 736 -40.85 21.93 29.23
CA THR A 736 -40.46 22.81 30.33
C THR A 736 -39.88 24.10 29.77
N LYS A 737 -40.42 25.25 30.17
CA LYS A 737 -39.88 26.53 29.73
C LYS A 737 -38.49 26.74 30.33
N ASN A 738 -37.55 27.15 29.49
CA ASN A 738 -36.23 27.57 29.88
C ASN A 738 -36.05 29.07 29.58
N GLN A 739 -34.83 29.56 29.55
CA GLN A 739 -34.48 30.95 29.22
C GLN A 739 -33.21 30.99 28.35
N ALA A 740 -33.04 29.97 27.50
CA ALA A 740 -31.81 29.75 26.72
C ALA A 740 -31.44 30.97 25.88
N SER A 741 -32.41 31.60 25.20
CA SER A 741 -32.18 32.81 24.40
C SER A 741 -31.65 34.00 25.23
N TYR A 742 -32.15 34.19 26.46
CA TYR A 742 -31.62 35.21 27.37
C TYR A 742 -30.21 34.86 27.84
N GLU A 743 -29.96 33.61 28.22
CA GLU A 743 -28.64 33.14 28.67
C GLU A 743 -27.59 33.21 27.56
N ASP A 744 -27.95 32.89 26.32
CA ASP A 744 -27.12 33.05 25.13
C ASP A 744 -26.78 34.54 24.91
N ARG A 745 -27.78 35.42 24.95
CA ARG A 745 -27.59 36.87 24.80
C ARG A 745 -26.75 37.46 25.95
N ALA A 746 -26.93 36.98 27.18
CA ALA A 746 -26.13 37.38 28.33
C ALA A 746 -24.67 36.92 28.20
N ARG A 747 -24.43 35.68 27.75
CA ARG A 747 -23.09 35.17 27.43
C ARG A 747 -22.44 35.98 26.30
N GLN A 748 -23.18 36.28 25.25
CA GLN A 748 -22.71 37.11 24.14
C GLN A 748 -22.32 38.51 24.62
N ARG A 749 -23.19 39.18 25.41
CA ARG A 749 -22.86 40.51 25.98
C ARG A 749 -21.64 40.48 26.87
N LYS A 750 -21.45 39.44 27.67
CA LYS A 750 -20.25 39.27 28.50
C LYS A 750 -19.00 39.13 27.63
N LYS A 751 -19.08 38.40 26.52
CA LYS A 751 -18.00 38.31 25.51
C LYS A 751 -17.75 39.67 24.87
N ASP A 752 -18.79 40.38 24.46
CA ASP A 752 -18.69 41.70 23.82
C ASP A 752 -18.03 42.73 24.72
N LEU A 753 -18.39 42.77 26.01
CA LEU A 753 -17.76 43.65 27.00
C LEU A 753 -16.27 43.33 27.16
N LYS A 754 -15.90 42.05 27.13
CA LYS A 754 -14.50 41.61 27.20
C LYS A 754 -13.73 42.01 25.93
N ASP A 755 -14.31 41.79 24.76
CA ASP A 755 -13.70 42.12 23.48
C ASP A 755 -13.60 43.66 23.30
N LEU A 756 -14.60 44.41 23.74
CA LEU A 756 -14.59 45.88 23.79
C LEU A 756 -13.44 46.39 24.67
N ALA A 757 -13.31 45.88 25.89
CA ALA A 757 -12.24 46.27 26.82
C ALA A 757 -10.85 45.99 26.24
N ARG A 758 -10.67 44.86 25.54
CA ARG A 758 -9.40 44.52 24.87
C ARG A 758 -9.08 45.47 23.72
N LEU A 759 -10.08 45.82 22.90
CA LEU A 759 -9.91 46.77 21.80
C LEU A 759 -9.72 48.21 22.29
N GLU A 760 -10.16 48.57 23.50
CA GLU A 760 -10.00 49.90 24.08
C GLU A 760 -8.73 50.06 24.93
N ALA A 761 -8.07 48.97 25.33
CA ALA A 761 -6.90 49.01 26.20
C ALA A 761 -5.75 49.89 25.63
N PRO A 762 -5.22 50.86 26.41
CA PRO A 762 -4.02 51.60 26.04
C PRO A 762 -2.74 50.77 26.21
N GLU A 763 -1.65 51.23 25.61
CA GLU A 763 -0.39 50.53 25.24
C GLU A 763 0.31 49.65 26.30
N ASP A 764 -0.08 49.65 27.59
CA ASP A 764 0.81 49.25 28.70
C ASP A 764 0.22 48.28 29.75
N SER A 765 -0.78 47.46 29.38
CA SER A 765 -1.31 46.40 30.26
C SER A 765 -1.02 44.99 29.73
N GLY A 766 0.27 44.65 29.58
CA GLY A 766 0.72 43.26 29.57
C GLY A 766 0.74 42.67 31.00
N PRO A 767 0.67 41.34 31.19
CA PRO A 767 0.63 40.74 32.51
C PRO A 767 1.98 40.98 33.21
N ARG A 768 1.99 41.81 34.26
CA ARG A 768 3.12 41.83 35.20
C ARG A 768 3.21 40.45 35.85
N GLY A 769 4.29 39.74 35.55
CA GLY A 769 4.61 38.47 36.20
C GLY A 769 4.62 38.63 37.72
N ASN A 770 4.15 37.58 38.40
CA ASN A 770 4.16 37.41 39.85
C ASN A 770 5.34 38.09 40.53
N GLU A 771 5.07 39.17 41.27
CA GLU A 771 5.90 39.55 42.41
C GLU A 771 5.55 38.63 43.58
N VAL A 772 6.52 37.80 43.91
CA VAL A 772 6.63 37.11 45.20
C VAL A 772 6.66 38.18 46.29
N VAL A 773 5.67 38.15 47.18
CA VAL A 773 5.76 38.78 48.49
C VAL A 773 5.50 37.68 49.52
N GLU A 774 6.42 37.61 50.47
CA GLU A 774 6.56 36.66 51.58
C GLU A 774 5.28 36.35 52.37
#